data_AF-A0A933VJF2-F1
#
_entry.id   AF-A0A933VJF2-F1
#
_cell.length_a   1.000
_cell.length_b   1.000
_cell.length_c   1.000
_cell.angle_alpha   90.00
_cell.angle_beta   90.00
_cell.angle_gamma   90.00
#
_symmetry.space_group_name_H-M   'P 1'
#
loop_
_entity.id
_entity.type
_entity.pdbx_description
1 polymer ?
#
loop_
_entity_poly.entity_id
_entity_poly.type
_entity_poly.pdbx_seq_one_letter_code
_entity_poly.pdbx_strand_id
1 'polypeptide(L)'
;MAEPYAIKMPQLSDTMTEGVVVTWEKQVGDKIKRGDIVATVETDKAVMDVEVFRDGYLSGPMAPIDSTVAVGQAIGYIVDSAAEVSRDTAAPSSAAAAAPVTHAEKPVAMPAAEAEFVPATPAATAPVGAIHNIIMPQLSDTMTEGVVVTWEKQPGDKITRGDIVATVETDKAVMDVEVFKEGYLSGPIAPIDSTVAVGAAMAYLVEKAEQVVREEAKPGAAAPKKTDVAHAPATTETQAIAATPVSRPLSQGGGTPAARPQGRGATPFARKLAGQQGIDLNTVAGSGPRGVVVAADVANARPAPVVGGGFPQVAVPGDGRPMSKLEAAISKSMTESLSMPTFHVTAHIKLDALIKASKAVGVSVTVAIAKACAEAMKKYPKMNWCYQPVDKLVERSSVDIGMAVSADGGGLVVPILRGCESRDLAELNEDWKGLVERARKRRLKPEEYTGSTFQVSNMGMFGVSHFDAIATPGIAAILAISANAEQGSPFTITADHRVVNGAEVAMYLGDLKQLIEQPESWMGPIGPAIPAGNWDYDVVVIGGGPGGEDCARDLVGHGLKVAMINDSPFPGGECLWRGCIPSKAWRAAADRIRDRAHDEYLGVTGTNKGKLEWNKLEAHRRNVLETRGDMALKTDKGVKIDYIQGFGSFVDDHHVQIDVSGNQNDPHTRAEPGKQAAGKKPDGKTVSFGCAVIATGAPPFVPPIDGALDGLKTGSVLTSDTVWALKTPPKKLIVVGGGAIGVEMAQIFQDFGAEVTLLEAQERILAEVEPEIAKTLAAILNDDPNLTVHTGVKLAKISGKPGVVGAQYTDAEGKSHTLKADYVIMATGKRPVLDGLGLDKANVASERSIIKADARCRTNIAHIFAIGDVIGGLMLAHTAAQQGRVAAAAILGEDLKYDQDKDCGVIFTRPEAAFVGLSVEQAKAKGIDAVEAKVPMSIDAKAMINHETHGMIKLVADKATQRIVGVHFLADHADTLIGEAVMMVSAGMTLTQVGNAIHPHPTQTELFGELARRLASRLRRSAKVQGH
;
A
#
# COMPACT_ATOMS: atom_id res chain seq x y z
N MET A 1 51.21 18.19 -30.27
CA MET A 1 50.90 16.86 -29.74
C MET A 1 49.60 16.99 -28.98
N ALA A 2 48.58 16.21 -29.35
CA ALA A 2 47.41 16.03 -28.51
C ALA A 2 47.75 15.10 -27.34
N GLU A 3 46.96 15.09 -26.27
CA GLU A 3 47.17 14.11 -25.21
C GLU A 3 46.83 12.69 -25.70
N PRO A 4 47.74 11.71 -25.52
CA PRO A 4 47.51 10.34 -25.95
C PRO A 4 46.36 9.72 -25.14
N TYR A 5 45.41 9.11 -25.84
CA TYR A 5 44.24 8.50 -25.20
C TYR A 5 44.63 7.17 -24.54
N ALA A 6 44.64 7.15 -23.21
CA ALA A 6 44.94 5.94 -22.43
C ALA A 6 43.81 4.90 -22.58
N ILE A 7 44.13 3.76 -23.16
CA ILE A 7 43.34 2.52 -23.06
C ILE A 7 43.53 2.02 -21.63
N LYS A 8 42.44 1.85 -20.88
CA LYS A 8 42.49 1.50 -19.45
C LYS A 8 41.92 0.10 -19.19
N MET A 9 42.44 -0.57 -18.15
CA MET A 9 41.86 -1.82 -17.66
C MET A 9 40.39 -1.58 -17.25
N PRO A 10 39.41 -2.24 -17.89
CA PRO A 10 37.99 -2.04 -17.58
C PRO A 10 37.60 -2.68 -16.24
N GLN A 11 36.60 -2.11 -15.57
CA GLN A 11 35.97 -2.75 -14.42
C GLN A 11 34.85 -3.67 -14.89
N LEU A 12 34.99 -4.98 -14.66
CA LEU A 12 34.01 -5.99 -15.09
C LEU A 12 33.08 -6.47 -13.97
N SER A 13 33.36 -6.11 -12.71
CA SER A 13 32.42 -6.26 -11.59
C SER A 13 32.73 -5.25 -10.49
N ASP A 14 31.74 -4.97 -9.64
CA ASP A 14 31.84 -3.99 -8.54
C ASP A 14 32.91 -4.39 -7.49
N THR A 15 33.31 -5.67 -7.47
CA THR A 15 34.36 -6.22 -6.60
C THR A 15 35.73 -6.36 -7.28
N MET A 16 35.87 -6.05 -8.57
CA MET A 16 37.12 -6.18 -9.32
C MET A 16 38.07 -5.00 -9.04
N THR A 17 39.25 -5.29 -8.48
CA THR A 17 40.33 -4.30 -8.28
C THR A 17 41.41 -4.36 -9.36
N GLU A 18 41.59 -5.50 -10.02
CA GLU A 18 42.64 -5.76 -11.01
C GLU A 18 42.21 -6.84 -12.02
N GLY A 19 42.92 -6.90 -13.16
CA GLY A 19 42.77 -7.94 -14.19
C GLY A 19 44.09 -8.23 -14.89
N VAL A 20 44.16 -9.31 -15.67
CA VAL A 20 45.39 -9.75 -16.37
C VAL A 20 45.23 -9.55 -17.87
N VAL A 21 46.25 -9.05 -18.56
CA VAL A 21 46.24 -8.94 -20.04
C VAL A 21 46.71 -10.25 -20.66
N VAL A 22 45.82 -10.94 -21.40
CA VAL A 22 46.09 -12.29 -21.95
C VAL A 22 46.64 -12.22 -23.38
N THR A 23 46.08 -11.35 -24.23
CA THR A 23 46.57 -11.13 -25.59
C THR A 23 46.43 -9.67 -26.01
N TRP A 24 47.22 -9.29 -27.01
CA TRP A 24 47.05 -8.05 -27.77
C TRP A 24 46.69 -8.40 -29.22
N GLU A 25 45.49 -8.01 -29.64
CA GLU A 25 44.91 -8.27 -30.97
C GLU A 25 45.35 -7.23 -32.03
N LYS A 26 46.19 -6.28 -31.62
CA LYS A 26 46.78 -5.19 -32.42
C LYS A 26 48.23 -4.93 -31.99
N GLN A 27 49.08 -4.51 -32.93
CA GLN A 27 50.50 -4.21 -32.70
C GLN A 27 50.76 -2.69 -32.66
N VAL A 28 51.91 -2.29 -32.11
CA VAL A 28 52.33 -0.88 -32.03
C VAL A 28 52.49 -0.28 -33.43
N GLY A 29 51.65 0.71 -33.75
CA GLY A 29 51.55 1.36 -35.04
C GLY A 29 50.38 0.90 -35.91
N ASP A 30 49.59 -0.09 -35.47
CA ASP A 30 48.34 -0.44 -36.15
C ASP A 30 47.33 0.71 -36.06
N LYS A 31 46.60 0.94 -37.14
CA LYS A 31 45.50 1.90 -37.17
C LYS A 31 44.24 1.27 -36.56
N ILE A 32 43.74 1.91 -35.51
CA ILE A 32 42.54 1.51 -34.80
C ILE A 32 41.37 2.43 -35.19
N LYS A 33 40.18 1.83 -35.32
CA LYS A 33 38.89 2.53 -35.39
C LYS A 33 38.10 2.31 -34.10
N ARG A 34 37.20 3.25 -33.81
CA ARG A 34 36.14 3.06 -32.81
C ARG A 34 35.35 1.79 -33.10
N GLY A 35 35.36 0.85 -32.15
CA GLY A 35 34.71 -0.46 -32.26
C GLY A 35 35.65 -1.62 -32.58
N ASP A 36 36.94 -1.38 -32.81
CA ASP A 36 37.93 -2.48 -32.90
C ASP A 36 38.29 -2.99 -31.49
N ILE A 37 38.45 -4.31 -31.39
CA ILE A 37 39.08 -4.98 -30.24
C ILE A 37 40.60 -4.79 -30.34
N VAL A 38 41.25 -4.46 -29.21
CA VAL A 38 42.70 -4.25 -29.12
C VAL A 38 43.44 -5.28 -28.26
N ALA A 39 42.78 -5.84 -27.25
CA ALA A 39 43.35 -6.80 -26.30
C ALA A 39 42.25 -7.68 -25.71
N THR A 40 42.61 -8.86 -25.20
CA THR A 40 41.73 -9.70 -24.38
C THR A 40 42.28 -9.75 -22.96
N VAL A 41 41.40 -9.56 -21.96
CA VAL A 41 41.75 -9.54 -20.53
C VAL A 41 41.02 -10.62 -19.75
N GLU A 42 41.68 -11.16 -18.73
CA GLU A 42 41.14 -12.19 -17.84
C GLU A 42 41.00 -11.68 -16.40
N THR A 43 39.98 -12.21 -15.73
CA THR A 43 39.62 -11.96 -14.33
C THR A 43 39.26 -13.28 -13.67
N ASP A 44 39.15 -13.31 -12.35
CA ASP A 44 38.73 -14.48 -11.56
C ASP A 44 37.25 -14.92 -11.79
N LYS A 45 36.56 -14.32 -12.78
CA LYS A 45 35.16 -14.60 -13.17
C LYS A 45 34.94 -14.74 -14.68
N ALA A 46 35.70 -14.02 -15.51
CA ALA A 46 35.51 -14.00 -16.96
C ALA A 46 36.78 -13.61 -17.74
N VAL A 47 36.89 -14.12 -18.97
CA VAL A 47 37.78 -13.62 -20.03
C VAL A 47 36.94 -12.77 -20.98
N MET A 48 37.41 -11.58 -21.36
CA MET A 48 36.63 -10.66 -22.20
C MET A 48 37.51 -9.72 -23.03
N ASP A 49 36.98 -9.31 -24.19
CA ASP A 49 37.67 -8.44 -25.14
C ASP A 49 37.53 -6.95 -24.80
N VAL A 50 38.61 -6.20 -25.01
CA VAL A 50 38.68 -4.75 -24.80
C VAL A 50 38.44 -4.03 -26.13
N GLU A 51 37.22 -3.52 -26.31
CA GLU A 51 36.84 -2.58 -27.38
C GLU A 51 37.33 -1.17 -27.04
N VAL A 52 37.79 -0.40 -28.05
CA VAL A 52 38.15 1.01 -27.86
C VAL A 52 37.26 1.97 -28.65
N PHE A 53 36.93 3.10 -28.00
CA PHE A 53 35.91 4.03 -28.47
C PHE A 53 36.43 5.27 -29.23
N ARG A 54 37.71 5.29 -29.59
CA ARG A 54 38.38 6.40 -30.30
C ARG A 54 39.27 5.88 -31.45
N ASP A 55 39.17 6.51 -32.61
CA ASP A 55 40.04 6.29 -33.77
C ASP A 55 41.46 6.80 -33.51
N GLY A 56 42.47 6.12 -34.06
CA GLY A 56 43.87 6.58 -34.02
C GLY A 56 44.87 5.47 -34.37
N TYR A 57 46.05 5.52 -33.76
CA TYR A 57 47.12 4.52 -33.91
C TYR A 57 47.58 4.02 -32.54
N LEU A 58 47.79 2.70 -32.39
CA LEU A 58 48.24 2.10 -31.14
C LEU A 58 49.70 2.49 -30.84
N SER A 59 49.96 3.01 -29.65
CA SER A 59 51.28 3.45 -29.17
C SER A 59 51.67 2.75 -27.87
N GLY A 60 52.96 2.48 -27.72
CA GLY A 60 53.56 2.11 -26.45
C GLY A 60 53.63 3.28 -25.45
N PRO A 61 53.94 3.01 -24.18
CA PRO A 61 54.18 1.68 -23.62
C PRO A 61 52.87 0.89 -23.47
N MET A 62 52.93 -0.42 -23.73
CA MET A 62 51.81 -1.36 -23.55
C MET A 62 52.10 -2.28 -22.35
N ALA A 63 51.05 -2.65 -21.63
CA ALA A 63 51.11 -3.65 -20.57
C ALA A 63 51.56 -5.01 -21.15
N PRO A 64 52.56 -5.69 -20.56
CA PRO A 64 52.96 -7.02 -20.99
C PRO A 64 51.80 -8.02 -20.94
N ILE A 65 51.86 -9.03 -21.81
CA ILE A 65 51.05 -10.24 -21.64
C ILE A 65 51.42 -10.91 -20.31
N ASP A 66 50.42 -11.53 -19.66
CA ASP A 66 50.45 -12.09 -18.31
C ASP A 66 50.69 -11.06 -17.18
N SER A 67 50.65 -9.75 -17.47
CA SER A 67 50.75 -8.71 -16.43
C SER A 67 49.40 -8.36 -15.81
N THR A 68 49.35 -8.36 -14.47
CA THR A 68 48.23 -7.88 -13.67
C THR A 68 48.24 -6.35 -13.62
N VAL A 69 47.13 -5.72 -13.98
CA VAL A 69 46.96 -4.26 -14.01
C VAL A 69 45.70 -3.88 -13.23
N ALA A 70 45.82 -2.90 -12.33
CA ALA A 70 44.71 -2.39 -11.54
C ALA A 70 43.65 -1.70 -12.41
N VAL A 71 42.38 -1.83 -12.04
CA VAL A 71 41.25 -1.20 -12.73
C VAL A 71 41.46 0.30 -12.89
N GLY A 72 41.21 0.82 -14.09
CA GLY A 72 41.38 2.24 -14.42
C GLY A 72 42.82 2.72 -14.67
N GLN A 73 43.84 1.86 -14.48
CA GLN A 73 45.21 2.12 -14.95
C GLN A 73 45.34 1.85 -16.46
N ALA A 74 46.31 2.51 -17.09
CA ALA A 74 46.54 2.43 -18.53
C ALA A 74 47.22 1.10 -18.91
N ILE A 75 46.62 0.35 -19.84
CA ILE A 75 47.22 -0.83 -20.49
C ILE A 75 47.88 -0.50 -21.83
N GLY A 76 47.55 0.64 -22.45
CA GLY A 76 48.16 1.11 -23.70
C GLY A 76 47.65 2.49 -24.09
N TYR A 77 48.11 3.04 -25.22
CA TYR A 77 47.77 4.40 -25.64
C TYR A 77 47.36 4.49 -27.11
N ILE A 78 46.49 5.43 -27.46
CA ILE A 78 46.12 5.76 -28.84
C ILE A 78 46.56 7.20 -29.14
N VAL A 79 47.31 7.37 -30.23
CA VAL A 79 47.75 8.68 -30.76
C VAL A 79 47.04 9.02 -32.07
N ASP A 80 46.85 10.30 -32.37
CA ASP A 80 46.06 10.73 -33.53
C ASP A 80 46.80 10.54 -34.87
N SER A 81 48.13 10.40 -34.86
CA SER A 81 48.95 10.22 -36.06
C SER A 81 50.01 9.13 -35.94
N ALA A 82 50.29 8.44 -37.06
CA ALA A 82 51.31 7.38 -37.14
C ALA A 82 52.75 7.88 -36.87
N ALA A 83 52.98 9.20 -36.89
CA ALA A 83 54.28 9.81 -36.60
C ALA A 83 54.51 10.04 -35.09
N GLU A 84 53.46 9.97 -34.27
CA GLU A 84 53.51 10.13 -32.81
C GLU A 84 53.56 8.78 -32.06
N VAL A 85 53.64 7.66 -32.79
CA VAL A 85 53.66 6.30 -32.22
C VAL A 85 55.01 6.00 -31.56
N SER A 86 55.02 5.86 -30.24
CA SER A 86 56.18 5.36 -29.49
C SER A 86 56.25 3.83 -29.54
N ARG A 87 57.47 3.30 -29.64
CA ARG A 87 57.79 1.85 -29.65
C ARG A 87 58.59 1.38 -28.44
N ASP A 88 58.90 2.28 -27.51
CA ASP A 88 59.70 1.95 -26.33
C ASP A 88 58.87 1.27 -25.23
N THR A 89 59.50 0.33 -24.52
CA THR A 89 58.87 -0.53 -23.50
C THR A 89 59.20 -0.13 -22.06
N ALA A 90 59.73 1.08 -21.84
CA ALA A 90 60.10 1.59 -20.53
C ALA A 90 59.19 2.76 -20.07
N ALA A 91 58.68 2.69 -18.84
CA ALA A 91 57.93 3.78 -18.22
C ALA A 91 58.87 4.90 -17.75
N PRO A 92 58.55 6.20 -17.96
CA PRO A 92 59.36 7.31 -17.47
C PRO A 92 59.36 7.44 -15.95
N SER A 93 60.51 7.82 -15.38
CA SER A 93 60.66 8.10 -13.94
C SER A 93 60.24 9.53 -13.57
N SER A 94 59.98 9.76 -12.28
CA SER A 94 59.48 11.02 -11.72
C SER A 94 60.54 12.10 -11.51
N ALA A 95 60.15 13.38 -11.68
CA ALA A 95 60.16 14.42 -10.63
C ALA A 95 60.30 15.86 -11.17
N ALA A 96 59.31 16.72 -10.87
CA ALA A 96 59.44 18.18 -10.80
C ALA A 96 58.26 18.75 -9.99
N ALA A 97 58.41 19.94 -9.40
CA ALA A 97 57.40 20.56 -8.54
C ALA A 97 57.21 22.07 -8.84
N ALA A 98 56.20 22.65 -8.17
CA ALA A 98 55.96 24.09 -7.95
C ALA A 98 55.17 24.92 -9.00
N ALA A 99 53.92 25.23 -8.60
CA ALA A 99 53.39 26.59 -8.37
C ALA A 99 52.83 27.46 -9.55
N PRO A 100 51.96 28.47 -9.25
CA PRO A 100 51.11 29.22 -10.23
C PRO A 100 51.73 30.61 -10.61
N VAL A 101 51.08 31.63 -11.24
CA VAL A 101 49.69 32.18 -11.11
C VAL A 101 49.30 33.14 -12.28
N THR A 102 47.99 33.48 -12.39
CA THR A 102 47.34 34.62 -13.12
C THR A 102 47.32 34.58 -14.67
N HIS A 103 46.38 35.18 -15.43
CA HIS A 103 45.24 36.15 -15.26
C HIS A 103 44.06 35.76 -16.24
N ALA A 104 42.86 36.38 -16.31
CA ALA A 104 41.90 36.99 -15.35
C ALA A 104 40.64 37.54 -16.12
N GLU A 105 39.48 37.66 -15.44
CA GLU A 105 38.19 38.29 -15.90
C GLU A 105 37.44 37.60 -17.10
N LYS A 106 36.09 37.68 -17.28
CA LYS A 106 34.94 38.28 -16.56
C LYS A 106 33.63 37.53 -16.93
N PRO A 107 32.54 37.59 -16.12
CA PRO A 107 31.36 38.39 -16.52
C PRO A 107 30.71 39.17 -15.35
N VAL A 108 29.53 39.78 -15.54
CA VAL A 108 28.99 40.90 -14.73
C VAL A 108 27.62 40.60 -14.05
N ALA A 109 27.37 41.30 -12.92
CA ALA A 109 26.19 41.37 -12.04
C ALA A 109 24.79 41.24 -12.72
N MET A 110 23.76 40.61 -12.11
CA MET A 110 23.03 40.94 -10.85
C MET A 110 22.27 42.30 -10.89
N PRO A 111 21.00 42.34 -10.42
CA PRO A 111 20.70 42.51 -8.98
C PRO A 111 19.60 41.57 -8.42
N ALA A 112 19.28 41.69 -7.12
CA ALA A 112 18.33 40.85 -6.38
C ALA A 112 17.49 41.65 -5.34
N ALA A 113 16.34 41.09 -4.93
CA ALA A 113 15.56 41.41 -3.72
C ALA A 113 14.29 40.50 -3.65
N GLU A 114 13.53 40.34 -2.54
CA GLU A 114 13.86 40.04 -1.13
C GLU A 114 12.54 39.70 -0.36
N ALA A 115 12.57 39.64 0.99
CA ALA A 115 11.51 39.27 1.97
C ALA A 115 11.27 37.75 2.17
N GLU A 116 11.56 37.08 3.30
CA GLU A 116 11.36 37.36 4.77
C GLU A 116 9.94 37.00 5.27
N PHE A 117 9.63 36.71 6.55
CA PHE A 117 10.12 37.13 7.90
C PHE A 117 9.61 36.02 8.90
N VAL A 118 10.07 35.66 10.12
CA VAL A 118 10.89 36.15 11.27
C VAL A 118 11.49 34.88 12.03
N PRO A 119 12.16 34.91 13.23
CA PRO A 119 13.25 33.95 13.55
C PRO A 119 13.12 33.10 14.84
N ALA A 120 14.18 32.35 15.15
CA ALA A 120 14.57 31.97 16.52
C ALA A 120 15.89 32.70 16.93
N THR A 121 16.08 32.97 18.23
CA THR A 121 17.14 33.89 18.75
C THR A 121 18.18 33.15 19.64
N PRO A 122 19.32 33.76 20.01
CA PRO A 122 20.57 33.62 19.26
C PRO A 122 21.67 32.85 20.01
N ALA A 123 22.65 32.33 19.28
CA ALA A 123 23.92 31.83 19.80
C ALA A 123 25.11 32.43 19.03
N ALA A 124 26.15 32.83 19.76
CA ALA A 124 27.49 33.27 19.29
C ALA A 124 27.59 34.12 18.00
N THR A 125 27.88 35.42 18.13
CA THR A 125 28.34 36.25 17.00
C THR A 125 29.71 35.78 16.49
N ALA A 126 29.81 35.53 15.18
CA ALA A 126 31.06 35.12 14.53
C ALA A 126 32.15 36.22 14.54
N PRO A 127 33.45 35.85 14.53
CA PRO A 127 34.56 36.81 14.48
C PRO A 127 34.59 37.70 13.24
N VAL A 128 35.10 38.92 13.41
CA VAL A 128 35.47 39.82 12.31
C VAL A 128 36.67 39.22 11.57
N GLY A 129 36.42 38.60 10.41
CA GLY A 129 37.43 37.92 9.59
C GLY A 129 37.24 36.41 9.43
N ALA A 130 36.12 35.84 9.87
CA ALA A 130 35.84 34.41 9.67
C ALA A 130 35.66 34.06 8.17
N ILE A 131 36.46 33.10 7.67
CA ILE A 131 36.44 32.61 6.28
C ILE A 131 35.74 31.25 6.12
N HIS A 132 35.45 30.58 7.23
CA HIS A 132 34.70 29.32 7.28
C HIS A 132 34.11 29.08 8.67
N ASN A 133 32.94 28.45 8.73
CA ASN A 133 32.35 27.92 9.95
C ASN A 133 32.64 26.41 9.99
N ILE A 134 33.22 25.94 11.09
CA ILE A 134 33.28 24.52 11.43
C ILE A 134 31.95 24.20 12.11
N ILE A 135 31.14 23.32 11.53
CA ILE A 135 29.76 23.04 11.96
C ILE A 135 29.62 21.61 12.47
N MET A 136 28.63 21.36 13.33
CA MET A 136 28.26 20.00 13.75
C MET A 136 27.74 19.20 12.53
N PRO A 137 28.43 18.12 12.10
CA PRO A 137 28.00 17.33 10.94
C PRO A 137 26.75 16.50 11.26
N GLN A 138 25.93 16.25 10.23
CA GLN A 138 24.81 15.31 10.35
C GLN A 138 25.32 13.89 10.13
N LEU A 139 25.43 13.09 11.20
CA LEU A 139 25.93 11.71 11.15
C LEU A 139 24.80 10.66 11.05
N SER A 140 23.53 11.07 11.11
CA SER A 140 22.39 10.26 10.62
C SER A 140 21.18 11.14 10.30
N ASP A 141 20.28 10.65 9.45
CA ASP A 141 19.00 11.29 9.11
C ASP A 141 18.12 11.60 10.34
N THR A 142 18.35 10.88 11.45
CA THR A 142 17.64 11.04 12.73
C THR A 142 18.34 11.98 13.73
N MET A 143 19.55 12.43 13.44
CA MET A 143 20.35 13.26 14.33
C MET A 143 19.90 14.73 14.26
N THR A 144 19.59 15.32 15.42
CA THR A 144 19.27 16.76 15.55
C THR A 144 20.33 17.54 16.32
N GLU A 145 21.15 16.86 17.13
CA GLU A 145 22.24 17.42 17.93
C GLU A 145 23.34 16.37 18.17
N GLY A 146 24.54 16.83 18.53
CA GLY A 146 25.69 16.01 18.93
C GLY A 146 26.51 16.69 20.02
N VAL A 147 27.39 15.96 20.69
CA VAL A 147 28.22 16.45 21.80
C VAL A 147 29.68 16.58 21.36
N VAL A 148 30.37 17.65 21.75
CA VAL A 148 31.80 17.84 21.45
C VAL A 148 32.66 17.19 22.53
N VAL A 149 33.45 16.17 22.17
CA VAL A 149 34.22 15.33 23.11
C VAL A 149 35.63 15.87 23.32
N THR A 150 36.31 16.26 22.24
CA THR A 150 37.65 16.86 22.28
C THR A 150 37.82 17.90 21.18
N TRP A 151 38.78 18.79 21.38
CA TRP A 151 39.36 19.63 20.32
C TRP A 151 40.83 19.23 20.16
N GLU A 152 41.19 18.70 19.00
CA GLU A 152 42.54 18.22 18.66
C GLU A 152 43.48 19.37 18.25
N LYS A 153 42.95 20.61 18.19
CA LYS A 153 43.62 21.84 17.78
C LYS A 153 43.15 23.00 18.68
N GLN A 154 44.01 23.95 19.00
CA GLN A 154 43.72 25.08 19.88
C GLN A 154 43.47 26.40 19.10
N PRO A 155 42.78 27.40 19.70
CA PRO A 155 42.62 28.74 19.12
C PRO A 155 43.95 29.41 18.74
N GLY A 156 44.24 29.43 17.44
CA GLY A 156 45.45 29.97 16.83
C GLY A 156 46.35 28.94 16.14
N ASP A 157 46.02 27.65 16.21
CA ASP A 157 46.70 26.63 15.41
C ASP A 157 46.36 26.79 13.93
N LYS A 158 47.35 26.58 13.06
CA LYS A 158 47.15 26.54 11.61
C LYS A 158 46.57 25.19 11.22
N ILE A 159 45.38 25.21 10.62
CA ILE A 159 44.68 24.07 10.04
C ILE A 159 45.07 23.96 8.56
N THR A 160 45.45 22.76 8.14
CA THR A 160 45.67 22.39 6.74
C THR A 160 44.51 21.54 6.22
N ARG A 161 44.34 21.45 4.90
CA ARG A 161 43.23 20.68 4.31
C ARG A 161 43.37 19.18 4.65
N GLY A 162 42.45 18.67 5.47
CA GLY A 162 42.46 17.29 5.95
C GLY A 162 42.97 17.11 7.38
N ASP A 163 43.22 18.21 8.11
CA ASP A 163 43.40 18.15 9.56
C ASP A 163 42.07 17.83 10.26
N ILE A 164 42.11 16.90 11.21
CA ILE A 164 41.08 16.72 12.23
C ILE A 164 41.20 17.88 13.24
N VAL A 165 40.07 18.50 13.58
CA VAL A 165 40.03 19.63 14.54
C VAL A 165 39.32 19.31 15.85
N ALA A 166 38.38 18.37 15.84
CA ALA A 166 37.57 17.98 16.99
C ALA A 166 37.05 16.55 16.83
N THR A 167 36.73 15.88 17.93
CA THR A 167 36.00 14.61 17.93
C THR A 167 34.61 14.85 18.54
N VAL A 168 33.56 14.35 17.90
CA VAL A 168 32.16 14.51 18.32
C VAL A 168 31.50 13.16 18.59
N GLU A 169 30.62 13.12 19.59
CA GLU A 169 29.83 11.96 19.99
C GLU A 169 28.34 12.18 19.69
N THR A 170 27.69 11.08 19.31
CA THR A 170 26.26 11.00 18.99
C THR A 170 25.65 9.81 19.72
N ASP A 171 24.33 9.62 19.62
CA ASP A 171 23.63 8.47 20.20
C ASP A 171 24.06 7.10 19.63
N LYS A 172 24.88 7.08 18.56
CA LYS A 172 25.26 5.88 17.80
C LYS A 172 26.76 5.75 17.50
N ALA A 173 27.52 6.84 17.43
CA ALA A 173 28.93 6.83 17.04
C ALA A 173 29.73 8.02 17.61
N VAL A 174 31.03 7.80 17.80
CA VAL A 174 32.05 8.84 18.02
C VAL A 174 32.85 8.98 16.72
N MET A 175 33.02 10.20 16.20
CA MET A 175 33.68 10.47 14.93
C MET A 175 34.48 11.76 14.94
N ASP A 176 35.54 11.79 14.11
CA ASP A 176 36.42 12.93 13.95
C ASP A 176 35.91 13.93 12.90
N VAL A 177 36.04 15.22 13.19
CA VAL A 177 35.64 16.33 12.33
C VAL A 177 36.87 16.81 11.55
N GLU A 178 36.96 16.37 10.29
CA GLU A 178 37.96 16.80 9.30
C GLU A 178 37.57 18.16 8.69
N VAL A 179 38.56 19.06 8.49
CA VAL A 179 38.32 20.38 7.89
C VAL A 179 39.00 20.53 6.52
N PHE A 180 38.19 20.75 5.49
CA PHE A 180 38.62 20.78 4.09
C PHE A 180 39.12 22.15 3.59
N LYS A 181 39.35 23.12 4.49
CA LYS A 181 39.88 24.45 4.18
C LYS A 181 41.08 24.79 5.08
N GLU A 182 42.04 25.49 4.52
CA GLU A 182 43.16 26.04 5.29
C GLU A 182 42.77 27.35 6.00
N GLY A 183 43.35 27.59 7.18
CA GLY A 183 43.16 28.81 7.97
C GLY A 183 43.74 28.67 9.38
N TYR A 184 43.47 29.63 10.25
CA TYR A 184 43.78 29.53 11.68
C TYR A 184 42.49 29.29 12.47
N LEU A 185 42.50 28.33 13.39
CA LEU A 185 41.35 28.02 14.23
C LEU A 185 41.06 29.20 15.19
N SER A 186 39.79 29.64 15.25
CA SER A 186 39.35 30.83 15.96
C SER A 186 38.06 30.57 16.71
N GLY A 187 37.98 31.07 17.95
CA GLY A 187 36.76 31.02 18.76
C GLY A 187 35.70 32.05 18.33
N PRO A 188 34.54 32.11 19.01
CA PRO A 188 34.16 31.30 20.16
C PRO A 188 34.07 29.81 19.78
N ILE A 189 34.71 28.97 20.58
CA ILE A 189 34.70 27.52 20.40
C ILE A 189 33.61 26.91 21.31
N ALA A 190 32.86 25.95 20.77
CA ALA A 190 31.89 25.15 21.52
C ALA A 190 32.62 24.35 22.63
N PRO A 191 32.24 24.51 23.91
CA PRO A 191 32.90 23.82 25.01
C PRO A 191 32.88 22.29 24.85
N ILE A 192 33.90 21.64 25.40
CA ILE A 192 33.86 20.18 25.61
C ILE A 192 32.67 19.84 26.52
N ASP A 193 32.04 18.69 26.28
CA ASP A 193 30.77 18.24 26.87
C ASP A 193 29.54 19.11 26.51
N SER A 194 29.67 20.07 25.57
CA SER A 194 28.50 20.85 25.10
C SER A 194 27.76 20.18 23.94
N THR A 195 26.43 20.19 24.04
CA THR A 195 25.51 19.75 22.98
C THR A 195 25.34 20.87 21.95
N VAL A 196 25.61 20.57 20.69
CA VAL A 196 25.50 21.49 19.55
C VAL A 196 24.52 20.91 18.53
N ALA A 197 23.54 21.70 18.11
CA ALA A 197 22.57 21.29 17.09
C ALA A 197 23.25 21.04 15.73
N VAL A 198 22.77 20.07 14.97
CA VAL A 198 23.26 19.76 13.61
C VAL A 198 23.22 21.01 12.72
N GLY A 199 24.33 21.29 12.03
CA GLY A 199 24.50 22.48 11.20
C GLY A 199 24.84 23.78 11.95
N ALA A 200 24.79 23.81 13.28
CA ALA A 200 25.25 24.97 14.06
C ALA A 200 26.79 25.03 14.13
N ALA A 201 27.33 26.24 14.26
CA ALA A 201 28.78 26.47 14.29
C ALA A 201 29.39 26.04 15.64
N MET A 202 30.41 25.19 15.56
CA MET A 202 31.25 24.73 16.66
C MET A 202 32.50 25.61 16.84
N ALA A 203 33.06 26.13 15.75
CA ALA A 203 34.21 27.05 15.74
C ALA A 203 34.31 27.76 14.36
N TYR A 204 35.31 28.63 14.18
CA TYR A 204 35.56 29.35 12.93
C TYR A 204 37.00 29.20 12.46
N LEU A 205 37.24 29.37 11.15
CA LEU A 205 38.58 29.66 10.63
C LEU A 205 38.71 31.14 10.28
N VAL A 206 39.88 31.73 10.52
CA VAL A 206 40.27 33.07 10.06
C VAL A 206 41.50 33.00 9.14
N GLU A 207 41.68 34.00 8.28
CA GLU A 207 42.76 34.01 7.27
C GLU A 207 44.15 34.25 7.88
N LYS A 208 44.24 35.04 8.96
CA LYS A 208 45.50 35.50 9.55
C LYS A 208 45.56 35.27 11.06
N ALA A 209 46.76 35.02 11.58
CA ALA A 209 46.97 34.74 13.00
C ALA A 209 46.57 35.93 13.89
N GLU A 210 46.68 37.16 13.38
CA GLU A 210 46.25 38.39 14.07
C GLU A 210 44.72 38.51 14.26
N GLN A 211 43.93 37.69 13.56
CA GLN A 211 42.45 37.71 13.61
C GLN A 211 41.86 36.63 14.54
N VAL A 212 42.72 35.86 15.22
CA VAL A 212 42.31 34.74 16.08
C VAL A 212 41.69 35.24 17.38
N VAL A 213 40.42 34.92 17.60
CA VAL A 213 39.72 35.11 18.87
C VAL A 213 39.98 33.89 19.76
N ARG A 214 40.39 34.11 21.00
CA ARG A 214 40.74 33.06 21.98
C ARG A 214 39.76 32.97 23.16
N GLU A 215 38.52 33.40 22.98
CA GLU A 215 37.50 33.39 24.03
C GLU A 215 36.64 32.11 24.02
N GLU A 216 36.30 31.63 25.21
CA GLU A 216 35.38 30.50 25.44
C GLU A 216 33.93 31.00 25.59
N ALA A 217 32.95 30.23 25.11
CA ALA A 217 31.54 30.59 25.21
C ALA A 217 30.99 30.42 26.64
N LYS A 218 30.39 31.48 27.20
CA LYS A 218 29.76 31.45 28.54
C LYS A 218 28.30 30.97 28.48
N PRO A 219 27.83 30.08 29.38
CA PRO A 219 26.42 29.67 29.43
C PRO A 219 25.50 30.80 29.91
N GLY A 220 24.42 31.05 29.17
CA GLY A 220 23.34 31.97 29.56
C GLY A 220 22.08 31.20 29.97
N ALA A 221 21.44 31.59 31.08
CA ALA A 221 20.28 30.89 31.63
C ALA A 221 18.94 31.59 31.32
N ALA A 222 17.98 30.84 30.75
CA ALA A 222 16.57 31.22 30.67
C ALA A 222 15.68 29.96 30.63
N ALA A 223 14.52 30.00 31.30
CA ALA A 223 13.55 28.91 31.29
C ALA A 223 12.19 29.42 30.77
N PRO A 224 11.52 28.71 29.84
CA PRO A 224 10.23 29.14 29.29
C PRO A 224 9.09 28.82 30.26
N LYS A 225 8.31 29.84 30.64
CA LYS A 225 7.00 29.65 31.27
C LYS A 225 5.97 29.23 30.23
N LYS A 226 5.05 28.33 30.57
CA LYS A 226 3.78 28.20 29.86
C LYS A 226 2.81 29.28 30.34
N THR A 227 2.02 29.83 29.42
CA THR A 227 0.94 30.78 29.72
C THR A 227 -0.40 30.08 29.79
N ASP A 228 -1.22 30.45 30.76
CA ASP A 228 -2.59 29.94 30.92
C ASP A 228 -3.55 30.50 29.86
N VAL A 229 -4.54 29.68 29.49
CA VAL A 229 -5.83 30.13 28.96
C VAL A 229 -6.90 29.25 29.61
N ALA A 230 -7.94 29.85 30.19
CA ALA A 230 -8.92 29.14 31.01
C ALA A 230 -10.37 29.55 30.74
N HIS A 231 -11.25 28.56 30.57
CA HIS A 231 -12.68 28.66 30.85
C HIS A 231 -13.27 27.29 31.22
N ALA A 232 -14.39 27.31 31.95
CA ALA A 232 -15.08 26.18 32.59
C ALA A 232 -16.58 26.57 32.79
N PRO A 233 -17.47 25.81 33.48
CA PRO A 233 -17.39 24.45 34.06
C PRO A 233 -18.52 23.56 33.44
N ALA A 234 -19.20 22.55 34.03
CA ALA A 234 -19.22 21.89 35.35
C ALA A 234 -19.85 20.48 35.27
N THR A 235 -19.56 19.60 36.26
CA THR A 235 -20.36 18.42 36.71
C THR A 235 -20.66 17.29 35.72
N THR A 236 -20.71 16.00 36.07
CA THR A 236 -20.82 15.26 37.36
C THR A 236 -19.97 13.95 37.20
N GLU A 237 -19.43 13.23 38.19
CA GLU A 237 -20.02 12.62 39.41
C GLU A 237 -19.01 12.28 40.53
N THR A 238 -19.53 12.20 41.76
CA THR A 238 -19.33 11.19 42.83
C THR A 238 -17.99 10.45 43.05
N GLN A 239 -17.33 10.84 44.16
CA GLN A 239 -16.60 10.02 45.16
C GLN A 239 -15.61 8.89 44.73
N ALA A 240 -14.34 9.07 45.14
CA ALA A 240 -13.41 7.99 45.45
C ALA A 240 -12.70 8.27 46.80
N ILE A 241 -12.28 7.22 47.51
CA ILE A 241 -11.79 7.31 48.91
C ILE A 241 -10.28 7.60 48.95
N ALA A 242 -9.85 8.46 49.89
CA ALA A 242 -8.47 8.92 49.99
C ALA A 242 -7.53 7.94 50.71
N ALA A 243 -6.31 7.81 50.17
CA ALA A 243 -5.14 7.29 50.87
C ALA A 243 -3.90 8.10 50.44
N THR A 244 -3.25 8.80 51.38
CA THR A 244 -2.09 9.68 51.10
C THR A 244 -0.78 8.90 51.00
N PRO A 245 0.05 9.15 49.96
CA PRO A 245 1.44 8.74 49.97
C PRO A 245 2.24 9.56 51.00
N VAL A 246 2.99 8.89 51.88
CA VAL A 246 3.92 9.57 52.79
C VAL A 246 5.20 9.91 52.04
N SER A 247 5.50 11.21 51.90
CA SER A 247 6.76 11.69 51.36
C SER A 247 7.92 11.44 52.35
N ARG A 248 9.10 11.10 51.83
CA ARG A 248 10.35 11.01 52.60
C ARG A 248 11.43 11.84 51.90
N PRO A 249 12.26 12.65 52.61
CA PRO A 249 13.11 13.64 51.95
C PRO A 249 14.29 13.04 51.18
N LEU A 250 14.67 13.70 50.09
CA LEU A 250 15.98 13.52 49.46
C LEU A 250 17.08 14.08 50.39
N SER A 251 17.91 13.20 50.93
CA SER A 251 19.12 13.59 51.67
C SER A 251 20.29 13.78 50.71
N GLN A 252 20.82 15.00 50.59
CA GLN A 252 22.17 15.19 50.05
C GLN A 252 23.19 14.58 51.03
N GLY A 253 24.15 13.82 50.52
CA GLY A 253 25.21 13.21 51.33
C GLY A 253 26.48 12.99 50.51
N GLY A 254 27.58 13.61 50.93
CA GLY A 254 28.89 13.39 50.31
C GLY A 254 29.46 12.03 50.70
N GLY A 255 29.33 11.03 49.82
CA GLY A 255 29.83 9.68 50.06
C GLY A 255 31.33 9.65 50.36
N THR A 256 31.70 9.04 51.49
CA THR A 256 33.10 8.78 51.86
C THR A 256 33.77 7.87 50.81
N PRO A 257 34.95 8.22 50.26
CA PRO A 257 35.60 7.40 49.24
C PRO A 257 35.93 5.98 49.74
N ALA A 258 35.56 4.96 48.97
CA ALA A 258 35.74 3.55 49.29
C ALA A 258 37.19 3.22 49.72
N ALA A 259 37.37 2.18 50.54
CA ALA A 259 38.69 1.75 50.99
C ALA A 259 39.63 1.46 49.80
N ARG A 260 40.95 1.65 49.97
CA ARG A 260 41.90 1.23 48.92
C ARG A 260 41.88 -0.30 48.79
N PRO A 261 41.88 -0.85 47.56
CA PRO A 261 42.01 -2.29 47.37
C PRO A 261 43.36 -2.79 47.89
N GLN A 262 43.40 -4.04 48.37
CA GLN A 262 44.62 -4.61 48.93
C GLN A 262 45.62 -4.96 47.81
N GLY A 263 46.89 -4.59 48.01
CA GLY A 263 47.97 -4.86 47.05
C GLY A 263 47.92 -4.09 45.72
N ARG A 264 46.94 -3.20 45.52
CA ARG A 264 46.76 -2.42 44.27
C ARG A 264 46.51 -0.94 44.55
N GLY A 265 46.76 -0.09 43.57
CA GLY A 265 46.31 1.30 43.62
C GLY A 265 44.86 1.45 43.18
N ALA A 266 44.21 2.54 43.61
CA ALA A 266 42.96 3.02 43.02
C ALA A 266 42.98 4.55 43.03
N THR A 267 42.53 5.19 41.94
CA THR A 267 42.59 6.66 41.83
C THR A 267 41.62 7.34 42.80
N PRO A 268 41.86 8.60 43.22
CA PRO A 268 40.97 9.30 44.13
C PRO A 268 39.53 9.41 43.61
N PHE A 269 39.37 9.59 42.30
CA PHE A 269 38.06 9.69 41.65
C PHE A 269 37.36 8.32 41.56
N ALA A 270 38.08 7.25 41.19
CA ALA A 270 37.54 5.89 41.21
C ALA A 270 37.05 5.48 42.61
N ARG A 271 37.81 5.84 43.66
CA ARG A 271 37.40 5.61 45.06
C ARG A 271 36.17 6.41 45.47
N LYS A 272 36.01 7.64 44.98
CA LYS A 272 34.82 8.45 45.25
C LYS A 272 33.59 7.84 44.56
N LEU A 273 33.72 7.50 43.27
CA LEU A 273 32.67 6.87 42.47
C LEU A 273 32.23 5.52 43.07
N ALA A 274 33.17 4.64 43.41
CA ALA A 274 32.87 3.36 44.06
C ALA A 274 32.20 3.54 45.44
N GLY A 275 32.61 4.56 46.21
CA GLY A 275 31.97 4.92 47.47
C GLY A 275 30.55 5.50 47.32
N GLN A 276 30.23 6.07 46.16
CA GLN A 276 28.88 6.55 45.82
C GLN A 276 27.99 5.44 45.23
N GLN A 277 28.58 4.45 44.56
CA GLN A 277 27.87 3.32 43.92
C GLN A 277 27.82 2.04 44.78
N GLY A 278 28.53 1.99 45.92
CA GLY A 278 28.55 0.83 46.82
C GLY A 278 29.43 -0.33 46.35
N ILE A 279 30.41 -0.08 45.46
CA ILE A 279 31.22 -1.11 44.80
C ILE A 279 32.50 -1.39 45.60
N ASP A 280 32.81 -2.68 45.85
CA ASP A 280 34.10 -3.08 46.43
C ASP A 280 35.21 -3.09 45.37
N LEU A 281 36.20 -2.21 45.55
CA LEU A 281 37.37 -2.08 44.67
C LEU A 281 38.28 -3.31 44.68
N ASN A 282 38.17 -4.22 45.64
CA ASN A 282 38.89 -5.50 45.61
C ASN A 282 38.32 -6.46 44.54
N THR A 283 37.04 -6.33 44.18
CA THR A 283 36.39 -7.12 43.11
C THR A 283 36.53 -6.52 41.71
N VAL A 284 37.07 -5.31 41.59
CA VAL A 284 37.28 -4.62 40.31
C VAL A 284 38.68 -4.91 39.77
N ALA A 285 38.78 -5.25 38.49
CA ALA A 285 40.06 -5.37 37.78
C ALA A 285 40.54 -3.97 37.35
N GLY A 286 41.74 -3.58 37.75
CA GLY A 286 42.29 -2.26 37.45
C GLY A 286 43.01 -2.21 36.10
N SER A 287 42.53 -1.40 35.16
CA SER A 287 43.14 -1.25 33.82
C SER A 287 44.31 -0.25 33.80
N GLY A 288 44.46 0.59 34.83
CA GLY A 288 45.48 1.63 34.89
C GLY A 288 46.91 1.11 35.13
N PRO A 289 47.95 1.93 34.88
CA PRO A 289 49.36 1.50 34.93
C PRO A 289 49.76 0.83 36.24
N ARG A 290 50.30 -0.40 36.15
CA ARG A 290 50.59 -1.32 37.27
C ARG A 290 49.34 -1.85 38.01
N GLY A 291 48.23 -2.06 37.30
CA GLY A 291 47.01 -2.68 37.84
C GLY A 291 46.22 -1.76 38.77
N VAL A 292 46.25 -0.44 38.48
CA VAL A 292 45.58 0.59 39.29
C VAL A 292 44.12 0.74 38.82
N VAL A 293 43.17 0.68 39.76
CA VAL A 293 41.75 0.84 39.43
C VAL A 293 41.45 2.32 39.10
N VAL A 294 40.98 2.56 37.88
CA VAL A 294 40.55 3.86 37.36
C VAL A 294 39.02 3.98 37.34
N ALA A 295 38.49 5.18 37.04
CA ALA A 295 37.05 5.43 37.15
C ALA A 295 36.23 4.66 36.10
N ALA A 296 36.78 4.42 34.91
CA ALA A 296 36.16 3.58 33.88
C ALA A 296 35.97 2.13 34.36
N ASP A 297 36.91 1.57 35.13
CA ASP A 297 36.80 0.22 35.68
C ASP A 297 35.61 0.10 36.65
N VAL A 298 35.36 1.17 37.42
CA VAL A 298 34.24 1.26 38.37
C VAL A 298 32.91 1.51 37.66
N ALA A 299 32.89 2.36 36.64
CA ALA A 299 31.69 2.61 35.83
C ALA A 299 31.25 1.37 35.02
N ASN A 300 32.21 0.59 34.51
CA ASN A 300 31.97 -0.65 33.78
C ASN A 300 31.71 -1.86 34.69
N ALA A 301 32.05 -1.77 35.98
CA ALA A 301 31.69 -2.78 36.98
C ALA A 301 30.19 -2.70 37.27
N ARG A 302 29.38 -3.47 36.52
CA ARG A 302 27.96 -3.67 36.82
C ARG A 302 27.79 -4.03 38.30
N PRO A 303 26.90 -3.37 39.06
CA PRO A 303 26.56 -3.83 40.38
C PRO A 303 26.02 -5.27 40.25
N ALA A 304 26.47 -6.16 41.14
CA ALA A 304 25.92 -7.51 41.19
C ALA A 304 24.39 -7.41 41.37
N PRO A 305 23.58 -8.10 40.56
CA PRO A 305 22.14 -7.97 40.63
C PRO A 305 21.66 -8.37 42.02
N VAL A 306 21.06 -7.42 42.74
CA VAL A 306 20.40 -7.70 44.01
C VAL A 306 19.21 -8.59 43.68
N VAL A 307 19.32 -9.88 44.01
CA VAL A 307 18.31 -10.90 43.66
C VAL A 307 17.07 -10.75 44.54
N GLY A 308 16.26 -9.74 44.23
CA GLY A 308 14.92 -9.58 44.77
C GLY A 308 14.00 -10.65 44.21
N GLY A 309 13.60 -11.62 45.04
CA GLY A 309 12.56 -12.59 44.68
C GLY A 309 13.02 -13.92 44.12
N GLY A 310 14.25 -14.37 44.41
CA GLY A 310 14.51 -15.82 44.41
C GLY A 310 13.62 -16.48 45.47
N PHE A 311 12.86 -17.54 45.12
CA PHE A 311 12.07 -18.29 46.10
C PHE A 311 12.97 -18.74 47.26
N PRO A 312 12.53 -18.63 48.52
CA PRO A 312 13.34 -19.04 49.66
C PRO A 312 13.69 -20.53 49.52
N GLN A 313 14.97 -20.88 49.70
CA GLN A 313 15.42 -22.27 49.68
C GLN A 313 14.86 -23.02 50.90
N VAL A 314 13.67 -23.58 50.72
CA VAL A 314 13.08 -24.54 51.67
C VAL A 314 13.91 -25.82 51.61
N ALA A 315 14.42 -26.26 52.76
CA ALA A 315 15.09 -27.54 52.87
C ALA A 315 14.07 -28.68 52.77
N VAL A 316 13.91 -29.25 51.58
CA VAL A 316 13.01 -30.39 51.32
C VAL A 316 13.74 -31.69 51.68
N PRO A 317 13.22 -32.53 52.60
CA PRO A 317 13.84 -33.81 52.92
C PRO A 317 13.72 -34.84 51.78
N GLY A 318 14.84 -35.42 51.34
CA GLY A 318 14.87 -36.52 50.37
C GLY A 318 16.18 -36.60 49.58
N ASP A 319 16.43 -37.75 48.95
CA ASP A 319 17.59 -37.94 48.08
C ASP A 319 17.35 -37.33 46.69
N GLY A 320 18.00 -36.20 46.41
CA GLY A 320 17.89 -35.47 45.15
C GLY A 320 18.96 -35.83 44.12
N ARG A 321 18.60 -35.84 42.83
CA ARG A 321 19.56 -35.81 41.72
C ARG A 321 19.72 -34.39 41.15
N PRO A 322 20.84 -34.07 40.48
CA PRO A 322 20.93 -32.87 39.65
C PRO A 322 19.84 -32.82 38.57
N MET A 323 19.39 -31.61 38.24
CA MET A 323 18.60 -31.36 37.03
C MET A 323 19.46 -31.60 35.78
N SER A 324 18.86 -32.20 34.76
CA SER A 324 19.41 -32.21 33.41
C SER A 324 19.39 -30.79 32.81
N LYS A 325 20.16 -30.57 31.74
CA LYS A 325 20.19 -29.26 31.04
C LYS A 325 18.80 -28.79 30.59
N LEU A 326 17.92 -29.72 30.20
CA LEU A 326 16.54 -29.42 29.81
C LEU A 326 15.69 -28.98 31.01
N GLU A 327 15.75 -29.71 32.11
CA GLU A 327 15.01 -29.37 33.34
C GLU A 327 15.47 -28.02 33.93
N ALA A 328 16.77 -27.73 33.88
CA ALA A 328 17.32 -26.43 34.29
C ALA A 328 16.86 -25.28 33.37
N ALA A 329 16.79 -25.51 32.05
CA ALA A 329 16.28 -24.52 31.09
C ALA A 329 14.77 -24.26 31.26
N ILE A 330 13.97 -25.31 31.50
CA ILE A 330 12.54 -25.19 31.82
C ILE A 330 12.36 -24.43 33.14
N SER A 331 13.09 -24.81 34.20
CA SER A 331 13.07 -24.14 35.51
C SER A 331 13.36 -22.64 35.39
N LYS A 332 14.37 -22.26 34.60
CA LYS A 332 14.67 -20.86 34.29
C LYS A 332 13.49 -20.19 33.56
N SER A 333 13.03 -20.75 32.44
CA SER A 333 11.96 -20.15 31.63
C SER A 333 10.63 -19.97 32.39
N MET A 334 10.28 -20.95 33.23
CA MET A 334 9.09 -20.90 34.10
C MET A 334 9.27 -19.97 35.31
N THR A 335 10.50 -19.57 35.65
CA THR A 335 10.75 -18.49 36.62
C THR A 335 10.64 -17.12 35.94
N GLU A 336 11.13 -16.99 34.70
CA GLU A 336 11.08 -15.73 33.94
C GLU A 336 9.65 -15.36 33.49
N SER A 337 8.77 -16.33 33.22
CA SER A 337 7.35 -16.07 32.90
C SER A 337 6.56 -15.45 34.06
N LEU A 338 6.98 -15.63 35.31
CA LEU A 338 6.36 -14.98 36.48
C LEU A 338 6.51 -13.44 36.47
N SER A 339 7.37 -12.90 35.59
CA SER A 339 7.51 -11.46 35.35
C SER A 339 6.51 -10.89 34.32
N MET A 340 5.62 -11.72 33.79
CA MET A 340 4.58 -11.33 32.82
C MET A 340 3.24 -11.12 33.54
N PRO A 341 2.64 -9.91 33.49
CA PRO A 341 1.30 -9.68 34.01
C PRO A 341 0.27 -10.25 33.03
N THR A 342 -0.02 -11.55 33.16
CA THR A 342 -0.91 -12.25 32.23
C THR A 342 -2.38 -12.16 32.61
N PHE A 343 -3.24 -12.21 31.61
CA PHE A 343 -4.67 -12.43 31.73
C PHE A 343 -5.14 -13.51 30.75
N HIS A 344 -6.34 -14.05 30.99
CA HIS A 344 -6.90 -15.17 30.24
C HIS A 344 -8.24 -14.78 29.61
N VAL A 345 -8.46 -15.20 28.35
CA VAL A 345 -9.74 -15.04 27.64
C VAL A 345 -10.05 -16.34 26.91
N THR A 346 -11.27 -16.86 27.03
CA THR A 346 -11.69 -18.12 26.41
C THR A 346 -12.87 -17.93 25.46
N ALA A 347 -12.80 -18.54 24.28
CA ALA A 347 -13.94 -18.69 23.37
C ALA A 347 -14.21 -20.19 23.09
N HIS A 348 -15.46 -20.54 22.77
CA HIS A 348 -15.83 -21.89 22.33
C HIS A 348 -15.98 -21.94 20.81
N ILE A 349 -15.24 -22.85 20.16
CA ILE A 349 -15.09 -22.90 18.71
C ILE A 349 -15.32 -24.34 18.21
N LYS A 350 -16.24 -24.52 17.25
CA LYS A 350 -16.54 -25.81 16.62
C LYS A 350 -15.50 -26.12 15.54
N LEU A 351 -14.86 -27.28 15.65
CA LEU A 351 -13.75 -27.67 14.76
C LEU A 351 -14.19 -28.51 13.56
N ASP A 352 -15.46 -28.95 13.51
CA ASP A 352 -15.94 -29.97 12.57
C ASP A 352 -15.79 -29.55 11.09
N ALA A 353 -16.06 -28.27 10.79
CA ALA A 353 -15.84 -27.69 9.48
C ALA A 353 -14.35 -27.70 9.10
N LEU A 354 -13.47 -27.18 9.98
CA LEU A 354 -12.02 -27.15 9.76
C LEU A 354 -11.42 -28.55 9.62
N ILE A 355 -11.90 -29.54 10.38
CA ILE A 355 -11.46 -30.93 10.30
C ILE A 355 -11.84 -31.54 8.94
N LYS A 356 -13.07 -31.30 8.46
CA LYS A 356 -13.53 -31.71 7.13
C LYS A 356 -12.69 -31.04 6.02
N ALA A 357 -12.46 -29.72 6.14
CA ALA A 357 -11.66 -28.92 5.21
C ALA A 357 -10.21 -29.42 5.10
N SER A 358 -9.53 -29.53 6.23
CA SER A 358 -8.15 -30.01 6.33
C SER A 358 -7.99 -31.40 5.71
N LYS A 359 -8.94 -32.31 5.99
CA LYS A 359 -8.95 -33.67 5.41
C LYS A 359 -9.16 -33.68 3.90
N ALA A 360 -10.00 -32.79 3.35
CA ALA A 360 -10.24 -32.68 1.92
C ALA A 360 -9.01 -32.14 1.15
N VAL A 361 -8.30 -31.17 1.74
CA VAL A 361 -7.08 -30.55 1.16
C VAL A 361 -5.81 -31.37 1.45
N GLY A 362 -5.87 -32.41 2.29
CA GLY A 362 -4.71 -33.27 2.64
C GLY A 362 -3.77 -32.67 3.69
N VAL A 363 -4.25 -31.69 4.45
CA VAL A 363 -3.47 -30.89 5.41
C VAL A 363 -3.77 -31.31 6.85
N SER A 364 -2.78 -31.17 7.74
CA SER A 364 -2.96 -31.37 9.18
C SER A 364 -3.86 -30.28 9.77
N VAL A 365 -4.88 -30.68 10.55
CA VAL A 365 -5.77 -29.74 11.27
C VAL A 365 -4.98 -28.76 12.13
N THR A 366 -3.87 -29.19 12.75
CA THR A 366 -3.03 -28.30 13.57
C THR A 366 -2.31 -27.24 12.74
N VAL A 367 -1.95 -27.53 11.49
CA VAL A 367 -1.39 -26.55 10.52
C VAL A 367 -2.48 -25.59 10.06
N ALA A 368 -3.69 -26.09 9.80
CA ALA A 368 -4.82 -25.25 9.46
C ALA A 368 -5.19 -24.27 10.60
N ILE A 369 -5.15 -24.71 11.86
CA ILE A 369 -5.34 -23.84 13.03
C ILE A 369 -4.22 -22.79 13.13
N ALA A 370 -2.95 -23.18 12.91
CA ALA A 370 -1.83 -22.23 12.90
C ALA A 370 -2.01 -21.17 11.80
N LYS A 371 -2.36 -21.58 10.58
CA LYS A 371 -2.66 -20.65 9.47
C LYS A 371 -3.85 -19.74 9.80
N ALA A 372 -4.94 -20.25 10.37
CA ALA A 372 -6.07 -19.43 10.83
C ALA A 372 -5.65 -18.39 11.90
N CYS A 373 -4.75 -18.75 12.83
CA CYS A 373 -4.18 -17.79 13.79
C CYS A 373 -3.39 -16.68 13.07
N ALA A 374 -2.58 -17.02 12.06
CA ALA A 374 -1.82 -16.04 11.29
C ALA A 374 -2.69 -15.13 10.41
N GLU A 375 -3.76 -15.67 9.80
CA GLU A 375 -4.74 -14.87 9.05
C GLU A 375 -5.49 -13.89 9.99
N ALA A 376 -5.89 -14.33 11.19
CA ALA A 376 -6.46 -13.43 12.21
C ALA A 376 -5.47 -12.32 12.63
N MET A 377 -4.16 -12.62 12.73
CA MET A 377 -3.13 -11.64 13.08
C MET A 377 -2.94 -10.53 12.03
N LYS A 378 -3.34 -10.74 10.76
CA LYS A 378 -3.35 -9.66 9.75
C LYS A 378 -4.30 -8.53 10.12
N LYS A 379 -5.38 -8.84 10.87
CA LYS A 379 -6.35 -7.86 11.39
C LYS A 379 -5.99 -7.37 12.80
N TYR A 380 -5.27 -8.16 13.60
CA TYR A 380 -4.81 -7.82 14.95
C TYR A 380 -3.28 -7.99 15.11
N PRO A 381 -2.46 -7.14 14.45
CA PRO A 381 -1.00 -7.31 14.44
C PRO A 381 -0.37 -7.28 15.84
N LYS A 382 -1.01 -6.62 16.83
CA LYS A 382 -0.56 -6.60 18.23
C LYS A 382 -0.41 -7.98 18.86
N MET A 383 -1.18 -8.98 18.41
CA MET A 383 -1.07 -10.36 18.88
C MET A 383 0.26 -11.03 18.49
N ASN A 384 1.02 -10.43 17.57
CA ASN A 384 2.34 -10.88 17.09
C ASN A 384 3.53 -10.11 17.74
N TRP A 385 3.25 -9.03 18.45
CA TRP A 385 4.25 -8.13 19.05
C TRP A 385 4.92 -8.78 20.28
N CYS A 386 5.86 -8.07 20.93
CA CYS A 386 6.24 -8.39 22.30
C CYS A 386 6.66 -7.15 23.11
N TYR A 387 6.63 -7.29 24.44
CA TYR A 387 7.24 -6.36 25.37
C TYR A 387 8.70 -6.75 25.62
N GLN A 388 9.62 -5.78 25.50
CA GLN A 388 11.00 -5.87 25.98
C GLN A 388 11.12 -5.23 27.36
N PRO A 389 11.90 -5.79 28.32
CA PRO A 389 12.18 -5.22 29.65
C PRO A 389 12.99 -3.90 29.70
N VAL A 390 12.73 -2.99 28.75
CA VAL A 390 13.27 -1.63 28.62
C VAL A 390 12.15 -0.65 28.23
N ASP A 391 10.93 -0.92 28.70
CA ASP A 391 9.69 -0.17 28.42
C ASP A 391 9.41 0.05 26.91
N LYS A 392 9.72 -0.97 26.10
CA LYS A 392 9.60 -0.94 24.64
C LYS A 392 8.73 -2.08 24.11
N LEU A 393 7.80 -1.75 23.22
CA LEU A 393 7.12 -2.74 22.38
C LEU A 393 7.92 -2.97 21.09
N VAL A 394 7.94 -4.23 20.63
CA VAL A 394 8.53 -4.63 19.34
C VAL A 394 7.43 -5.13 18.44
N GLU A 395 7.17 -4.36 17.38
CA GLU A 395 6.27 -4.73 16.30
C GLU A 395 6.95 -5.75 15.37
N ARG A 396 6.16 -6.66 14.79
CA ARG A 396 6.66 -7.75 13.93
C ARG A 396 5.72 -8.00 12.76
N SER A 397 6.28 -8.09 11.55
CA SER A 397 5.54 -8.35 10.31
C SER A 397 5.37 -9.84 9.98
N SER A 398 6.35 -10.69 10.32
CA SER A 398 6.26 -12.15 10.14
C SER A 398 5.62 -12.82 11.35
N VAL A 399 4.73 -13.79 11.10
CA VAL A 399 4.02 -14.59 12.11
C VAL A 399 4.63 -15.98 12.16
N ASP A 400 5.45 -16.22 13.17
CA ASP A 400 6.16 -17.48 13.39
C ASP A 400 5.54 -18.25 14.55
N ILE A 401 4.84 -19.34 14.25
CA ILE A 401 3.99 -20.04 15.22
C ILE A 401 4.74 -21.26 15.77
N GLY A 402 5.08 -21.20 17.06
CA GLY A 402 5.61 -22.33 17.81
C GLY A 402 4.48 -23.28 18.22
N MET A 403 4.58 -24.56 17.88
CA MET A 403 3.54 -25.56 18.12
C MET A 403 4.06 -26.67 19.02
N ALA A 404 3.40 -26.91 20.15
CA ALA A 404 3.89 -27.83 21.17
C ALA A 404 3.75 -29.31 20.77
N VAL A 405 4.86 -30.06 20.83
CA VAL A 405 4.95 -31.49 20.45
C VAL A 405 5.68 -32.29 21.54
N SER A 406 5.12 -33.44 21.92
CA SER A 406 5.80 -34.38 22.84
C SER A 406 6.96 -35.09 22.13
N ALA A 407 8.12 -35.16 22.79
CA ALA A 407 9.28 -35.89 22.29
C ALA A 407 9.29 -37.37 22.72
N ASP A 408 10.00 -38.20 21.96
CA ASP A 408 10.26 -39.59 22.30
C ASP A 408 11.12 -39.63 23.58
N GLY A 409 10.73 -40.48 24.55
CA GLY A 409 11.34 -40.46 25.89
C GLY A 409 10.93 -39.27 26.77
N GLY A 410 9.79 -38.63 26.47
CA GLY A 410 9.15 -37.60 27.28
C GLY A 410 9.69 -36.18 27.06
N GLY A 411 9.08 -35.21 27.75
CA GLY A 411 9.40 -33.79 27.60
C GLY A 411 8.75 -33.13 26.38
N LEU A 412 8.66 -31.80 26.44
CA LEU A 412 8.00 -30.97 25.42
C LEU A 412 9.04 -30.28 24.54
N VAL A 413 8.77 -30.20 23.24
CA VAL A 413 9.56 -29.46 22.24
C VAL A 413 8.59 -28.60 21.43
N VAL A 414 9.01 -27.39 21.04
CA VAL A 414 8.16 -26.43 20.31
C VAL A 414 8.81 -26.14 18.94
N PRO A 415 8.65 -27.01 17.93
CA PRO A 415 8.95 -26.67 16.54
C PRO A 415 8.18 -25.43 16.09
N ILE A 416 8.79 -24.61 15.23
CA ILE A 416 8.25 -23.34 14.75
C ILE A 416 7.97 -23.41 13.25
N LEU A 417 6.72 -23.16 12.85
CA LEU A 417 6.39 -22.84 11.46
C LEU A 417 6.68 -21.35 11.20
N ARG A 418 7.51 -21.07 10.19
CA ARG A 418 7.94 -19.71 9.83
C ARG A 418 7.08 -19.12 8.71
N GLY A 419 6.79 -17.82 8.81
CA GLY A 419 6.07 -17.05 7.77
C GLY A 419 4.65 -17.55 7.53
N CYS A 420 3.90 -17.85 8.59
CA CYS A 420 2.57 -18.44 8.49
C CYS A 420 1.56 -17.52 7.79
N GLU A 421 1.76 -16.21 7.83
CA GLU A 421 0.89 -15.21 7.19
C GLU A 421 1.03 -15.17 5.66
N SER A 422 2.23 -15.42 5.12
CA SER A 422 2.56 -15.26 3.69
C SER A 422 2.57 -16.57 2.90
N ARG A 423 2.94 -17.69 3.54
CA ARG A 423 3.01 -19.01 2.88
C ARG A 423 1.63 -19.66 2.70
N ASP A 424 1.55 -20.64 1.81
CA ASP A 424 0.34 -21.44 1.59
C ASP A 424 0.22 -22.65 2.54
N LEU A 425 -0.96 -23.28 2.53
CA LEU A 425 -1.28 -24.42 3.40
C LEU A 425 -0.49 -25.70 3.07
N ALA A 426 -0.13 -25.92 1.81
CA ALA A 426 0.59 -27.12 1.37
C ALA A 426 2.07 -27.03 1.75
N GLU A 427 2.71 -25.89 1.52
CA GLU A 427 4.07 -25.63 1.97
C GLU A 427 4.21 -25.79 3.49
N LEU A 428 3.32 -25.16 4.26
CA LEU A 428 3.30 -25.25 5.72
C LEU A 428 3.06 -26.69 6.20
N ASN A 429 2.30 -27.49 5.46
CA ASN A 429 2.01 -28.89 5.79
C ASN A 429 3.21 -29.82 5.54
N GLU A 430 3.95 -29.66 4.44
CA GLU A 430 5.16 -30.46 4.19
C GLU A 430 6.30 -30.09 5.15
N ASP A 431 6.48 -28.80 5.42
CA ASP A 431 7.41 -28.29 6.44
C ASP A 431 7.07 -28.85 7.84
N TRP A 432 5.80 -28.81 8.22
CA TRP A 432 5.30 -29.36 9.48
C TRP A 432 5.57 -30.86 9.63
N LYS A 433 5.36 -31.68 8.58
CA LYS A 433 5.69 -33.12 8.62
C LYS A 433 7.16 -33.34 8.96
N GLY A 434 8.06 -32.62 8.30
CA GLY A 434 9.50 -32.69 8.55
C GLY A 434 9.88 -32.22 9.96
N LEU A 435 9.32 -31.09 10.41
CA LEU A 435 9.55 -30.54 11.74
C LEU A 435 9.06 -31.49 12.84
N VAL A 436 7.88 -32.10 12.72
CA VAL A 436 7.35 -33.06 13.72
C VAL A 436 8.22 -34.31 13.82
N GLU A 437 8.70 -34.85 12.69
CA GLU A 437 9.59 -36.02 12.72
C GLU A 437 10.92 -35.70 13.40
N ARG A 438 11.50 -34.52 13.13
CA ARG A 438 12.71 -34.04 13.81
C ARG A 438 12.45 -33.73 15.29
N ALA A 439 11.31 -33.14 15.65
CA ALA A 439 10.94 -32.80 17.02
C ALA A 439 10.81 -34.04 17.91
N ARG A 440 10.06 -35.06 17.47
CA ARG A 440 9.89 -36.33 18.22
C ARG A 440 11.23 -36.98 18.52
N LYS A 441 12.09 -37.07 17.50
CA LYS A 441 13.46 -37.64 17.59
C LYS A 441 14.48 -36.73 18.30
N ARG A 442 14.08 -35.54 18.78
CA ARG A 442 14.94 -34.50 19.38
C ARG A 442 16.12 -34.08 18.49
N ARG A 443 15.87 -33.90 17.18
CA ARG A 443 16.84 -33.55 16.13
C ARG A 443 16.56 -32.20 15.44
N LEU A 444 15.87 -31.28 16.12
CA LEU A 444 15.70 -29.91 15.63
C LEU A 444 17.02 -29.11 15.77
N LYS A 445 17.29 -28.26 14.79
CA LYS A 445 18.34 -27.22 14.86
C LYS A 445 17.88 -26.06 15.75
N PRO A 446 18.78 -25.23 16.32
CA PRO A 446 18.41 -24.10 17.19
C PRO A 446 17.37 -23.15 16.57
N GLU A 447 17.44 -22.93 15.26
CA GLU A 447 16.59 -21.99 14.52
C GLU A 447 15.15 -22.53 14.35
N GLU A 448 14.97 -23.85 14.45
CA GLU A 448 13.68 -24.54 14.29
C GLU A 448 12.83 -24.55 15.57
N TYR A 449 13.40 -24.17 16.74
CA TYR A 449 12.68 -24.10 18.03
C TYR A 449 12.91 -22.81 18.84
N THR A 450 13.73 -21.87 18.37
CA THR A 450 14.02 -20.62 19.09
C THR A 450 13.34 -19.42 18.43
N GLY A 451 12.68 -18.57 19.23
CA GLY A 451 12.14 -17.29 18.76
C GLY A 451 10.90 -17.42 17.88
N SER A 452 9.86 -18.12 18.37
CA SER A 452 8.49 -17.95 17.87
C SER A 452 7.92 -16.61 18.31
N THR A 453 6.94 -16.09 17.57
CA THR A 453 6.25 -14.83 17.88
C THR A 453 4.91 -15.07 18.58
N PHE A 454 4.26 -16.19 18.28
CA PHE A 454 3.07 -16.72 18.95
C PHE A 454 3.24 -18.23 19.19
N GLN A 455 2.47 -18.79 20.14
CA GLN A 455 2.54 -20.22 20.44
C GLN A 455 1.16 -20.87 20.52
N VAL A 456 1.08 -22.15 20.14
CA VAL A 456 -0.13 -22.98 20.20
C VAL A 456 0.17 -24.30 20.91
N SER A 457 -0.60 -24.58 21.95
CA SER A 457 -0.64 -25.86 22.66
C SER A 457 -2.02 -26.51 22.47
N ASN A 458 -2.05 -27.80 22.16
CA ASN A 458 -3.29 -28.55 21.96
C ASN A 458 -3.28 -29.81 22.83
N MET A 459 -4.19 -29.86 23.81
CA MET A 459 -4.41 -31.05 24.64
C MET A 459 -5.77 -31.71 24.40
N GLY A 460 -6.56 -31.23 23.44
CA GLY A 460 -7.88 -31.78 23.13
C GLY A 460 -7.84 -33.26 22.74
N MET A 461 -6.75 -33.71 22.12
CA MET A 461 -6.51 -35.14 21.81
C MET A 461 -6.34 -36.05 23.05
N PHE A 462 -6.14 -35.47 24.24
CA PHE A 462 -6.01 -36.20 25.52
C PHE A 462 -7.29 -36.12 26.38
N GLY A 463 -8.39 -35.55 25.86
CA GLY A 463 -9.65 -35.43 26.60
C GLY A 463 -9.65 -34.36 27.70
N VAL A 464 -8.66 -33.46 27.71
CA VAL A 464 -8.56 -32.37 28.69
C VAL A 464 -9.65 -31.34 28.44
N SER A 465 -10.58 -31.17 29.39
CA SER A 465 -11.73 -30.27 29.27
C SER A 465 -11.37 -28.78 29.36
N HIS A 466 -10.30 -28.45 30.09
CA HIS A 466 -9.79 -27.08 30.21
C HIS A 466 -8.31 -27.12 30.63
N PHE A 467 -7.48 -26.25 30.07
CA PHE A 467 -6.13 -25.96 30.57
C PHE A 467 -5.69 -24.56 30.16
N ASP A 468 -4.83 -23.97 30.99
CA ASP A 468 -4.14 -22.72 30.70
C ASP A 468 -2.73 -23.02 30.19
N ALA A 469 -2.28 -22.27 29.19
CA ALA A 469 -0.92 -22.34 28.68
C ALA A 469 -0.09 -21.18 29.25
N ILE A 470 1.13 -21.45 29.70
CA ILE A 470 2.01 -20.44 30.32
C ILE A 470 2.70 -19.64 29.20
N ALA A 471 2.43 -18.34 29.13
CA ALA A 471 3.15 -17.44 28.23
C ALA A 471 4.61 -17.29 28.69
N THR A 472 5.56 -17.30 27.75
CA THR A 472 7.00 -17.12 28.02
C THR A 472 7.48 -15.76 27.49
N PRO A 473 8.48 -15.10 28.11
CA PRO A 473 8.95 -13.80 27.65
C PRO A 473 9.36 -13.79 26.18
N GLY A 474 8.91 -12.77 25.44
CA GLY A 474 9.18 -12.61 24.01
C GLY A 474 7.99 -12.85 23.07
N ILE A 475 6.85 -13.35 23.57
CA ILE A 475 5.57 -13.42 22.82
C ILE A 475 4.52 -12.52 23.47
N ALA A 476 3.55 -12.02 22.70
CA ALA A 476 2.39 -11.32 23.27
C ALA A 476 1.43 -12.29 23.98
N ALA A 477 1.27 -13.50 23.43
CA ALA A 477 0.26 -14.46 23.85
C ALA A 477 0.58 -15.92 23.45
N ILE A 478 -0.09 -16.85 24.11
CA ILE A 478 -0.12 -18.29 23.79
C ILE A 478 -1.56 -18.81 23.80
N LEU A 479 -1.89 -19.69 22.87
CA LEU A 479 -3.20 -20.33 22.71
C LEU A 479 -3.21 -21.76 23.25
N ALA A 480 -4.23 -22.08 24.04
CA ALA A 480 -4.54 -23.39 24.59
C ALA A 480 -5.82 -23.96 23.97
N ILE A 481 -5.74 -25.14 23.35
CA ILE A 481 -6.86 -25.80 22.63
C ILE A 481 -7.26 -27.07 23.36
N SER A 482 -8.39 -26.99 24.07
CA SER A 482 -8.96 -28.07 24.89
C SER A 482 -9.85 -29.04 24.09
N ALA A 483 -10.35 -30.10 24.73
CA ALA A 483 -11.19 -31.11 24.09
C ALA A 483 -12.56 -30.54 23.69
N ASN A 484 -13.18 -31.15 22.67
CA ASN A 484 -14.45 -30.66 22.13
C ASN A 484 -15.60 -30.91 23.13
N ALA A 485 -16.33 -29.85 23.48
CA ALA A 485 -17.56 -29.92 24.26
C ALA A 485 -18.78 -29.64 23.36
N GLU A 486 -19.99 -29.79 23.90
CA GLU A 486 -21.25 -29.54 23.17
C GLU A 486 -21.36 -28.11 22.61
N GLN A 487 -20.71 -27.13 23.26
CA GLN A 487 -20.65 -25.73 22.83
C GLN A 487 -19.50 -25.45 21.84
N GLY A 488 -18.66 -26.45 21.54
CA GLY A 488 -17.38 -26.33 20.83
C GLY A 488 -16.17 -26.60 21.73
N SER A 489 -14.97 -26.61 21.15
CA SER A 489 -13.71 -26.74 21.88
C SER A 489 -13.36 -25.41 22.57
N PRO A 490 -12.97 -25.40 23.85
CA PRO A 490 -12.43 -24.21 24.51
C PRO A 490 -11.07 -23.83 23.93
N PHE A 491 -10.99 -22.61 23.39
CA PHE A 491 -9.78 -21.91 22.96
C PHE A 491 -9.48 -20.82 23.99
N THR A 492 -8.53 -21.07 24.90
CA THR A 492 -8.09 -20.09 25.91
C THR A 492 -6.80 -19.42 25.46
N ILE A 493 -6.77 -18.09 25.42
CA ILE A 493 -5.55 -17.31 25.22
C ILE A 493 -5.05 -16.78 26.57
N THR A 494 -3.78 -17.03 26.86
CA THR A 494 -3.02 -16.35 27.91
C THR A 494 -2.20 -15.24 27.27
N ALA A 495 -2.42 -13.98 27.66
CA ALA A 495 -1.81 -12.81 27.02
C ALA A 495 -1.14 -11.86 28.03
N ASP A 496 -0.07 -11.18 27.62
CA ASP A 496 0.65 -10.17 28.39
C ASP A 496 -0.08 -8.81 28.34
N HIS A 497 -0.55 -8.33 29.48
CA HIS A 497 -1.32 -7.08 29.60
C HIS A 497 -0.48 -5.82 29.28
N ARG A 498 0.83 -5.93 29.08
CA ARG A 498 1.69 -4.86 28.56
C ARG A 498 1.61 -4.69 27.04
N VAL A 499 1.12 -5.70 26.31
CA VAL A 499 1.13 -5.73 24.84
C VAL A 499 -0.27 -5.60 24.24
N VAL A 500 -1.24 -6.29 24.84
CA VAL A 500 -2.65 -6.34 24.38
C VAL A 500 -3.62 -6.23 25.55
N ASN A 501 -4.84 -5.77 25.29
CA ASN A 501 -5.91 -5.70 26.30
C ASN A 501 -7.02 -6.74 26.07
N GLY A 502 -7.90 -6.91 27.07
CA GLY A 502 -8.98 -7.89 27.05
C GLY A 502 -9.96 -7.77 25.86
N ALA A 503 -10.24 -6.56 25.39
CA ALA A 503 -11.12 -6.36 24.23
C ALA A 503 -10.41 -6.75 22.92
N GLU A 504 -9.12 -6.47 22.77
CA GLU A 504 -8.32 -6.86 21.60
C GLU A 504 -8.23 -8.39 21.49
N VAL A 505 -7.99 -9.10 22.60
CA VAL A 505 -7.96 -10.57 22.62
C VAL A 505 -9.35 -11.18 22.37
N ALA A 506 -10.42 -10.57 22.90
CA ALA A 506 -11.78 -11.02 22.64
C ALA A 506 -12.19 -10.85 21.16
N MET A 507 -11.82 -9.73 20.53
CA MET A 507 -12.05 -9.50 19.09
C MET A 507 -11.24 -10.47 18.22
N TYR A 508 -9.96 -10.71 18.56
CA TYR A 508 -9.12 -11.70 17.90
C TYR A 508 -9.72 -13.12 17.99
N LEU A 509 -10.21 -13.53 19.17
CA LEU A 509 -10.90 -14.82 19.33
C LEU A 509 -12.22 -14.90 18.55
N GLY A 510 -12.94 -13.79 18.38
CA GLY A 510 -14.15 -13.71 17.58
C GLY A 510 -13.89 -13.99 16.09
N ASP A 511 -12.89 -13.33 15.50
CA ASP A 511 -12.53 -13.58 14.10
C ASP A 511 -11.81 -14.93 13.90
N LEU A 512 -10.98 -15.37 14.86
CA LEU A 512 -10.38 -16.71 14.82
C LEU A 512 -11.46 -17.81 14.86
N LYS A 513 -12.52 -17.60 15.66
CA LYS A 513 -13.72 -18.46 15.64
C LYS A 513 -14.37 -18.47 14.26
N GLN A 514 -14.56 -17.32 13.62
CA GLN A 514 -15.13 -17.27 12.27
C GLN A 514 -14.23 -18.01 11.24
N LEU A 515 -12.91 -17.78 11.25
CA LEU A 515 -11.98 -18.46 10.34
C LEU A 515 -11.94 -19.99 10.54
N ILE A 516 -12.15 -20.47 11.76
CA ILE A 516 -12.19 -21.91 12.07
C ILE A 516 -13.56 -22.53 11.73
N GLU A 517 -14.66 -21.81 11.95
CA GLU A 517 -16.01 -22.29 11.68
C GLU A 517 -16.45 -22.11 10.21
N GLN A 518 -15.78 -21.22 9.46
CA GLN A 518 -15.98 -20.95 8.02
C GLN A 518 -14.66 -21.07 7.22
N PRO A 519 -14.00 -22.25 7.23
CA PRO A 519 -12.67 -22.45 6.64
C PRO A 519 -12.61 -22.12 5.14
N GLU A 520 -13.70 -22.32 4.39
CA GLU A 520 -13.81 -22.03 2.96
C GLU A 520 -13.52 -20.57 2.58
N SER A 521 -13.64 -19.63 3.54
CA SER A 521 -13.29 -18.21 3.36
C SER A 521 -11.79 -18.00 3.08
N TRP A 522 -10.90 -18.83 3.61
CA TRP A 522 -9.45 -18.65 3.48
C TRP A 522 -8.71 -19.89 2.96
N MET A 523 -9.17 -21.11 3.28
CA MET A 523 -8.57 -22.36 2.78
C MET A 523 -8.77 -22.60 1.29
N GLY A 524 -9.74 -21.91 0.67
CA GLY A 524 -10.23 -22.24 -0.66
C GLY A 524 -11.54 -23.05 -0.62
N PRO A 525 -12.14 -23.34 -1.78
CA PRO A 525 -13.31 -24.22 -1.85
C PRO A 525 -13.00 -25.63 -1.34
N ILE A 526 -13.95 -26.22 -0.62
CA ILE A 526 -13.85 -27.57 -0.02
C ILE A 526 -14.66 -28.56 -0.88
N GLY A 527 -14.57 -28.40 -2.20
CA GLY A 527 -15.56 -28.87 -3.18
C GLY A 527 -16.69 -27.86 -3.40
N PRO A 528 -17.79 -28.27 -4.09
CA PRO A 528 -18.92 -27.41 -4.40
C PRO A 528 -19.62 -26.86 -3.13
N ALA A 529 -20.14 -25.64 -3.22
CA ALA A 529 -20.84 -24.99 -2.10
C ALA A 529 -22.26 -25.53 -1.87
N ILE A 530 -22.85 -26.20 -2.87
CA ILE A 530 -24.23 -26.71 -2.84
C ILE A 530 -24.39 -27.78 -1.74
N PRO A 531 -25.21 -27.55 -0.71
CA PRO A 531 -25.42 -28.55 0.34
C PRO A 531 -26.22 -29.75 -0.17
N ALA A 532 -25.97 -30.93 0.41
CA ALA A 532 -26.67 -32.15 0.02
C ALA A 532 -28.15 -32.11 0.43
N GLY A 533 -29.05 -32.10 -0.55
CA GLY A 533 -30.50 -32.07 -0.36
C GLY A 533 -31.25 -32.39 -1.66
N ASN A 534 -32.58 -32.40 -1.59
CA ASN A 534 -33.45 -32.54 -2.76
C ASN A 534 -34.13 -31.19 -3.01
N TRP A 535 -33.43 -30.31 -3.73
CA TRP A 535 -33.83 -28.92 -3.98
C TRP A 535 -34.67 -28.80 -5.26
N ASP A 536 -35.53 -27.77 -5.34
CA ASP A 536 -36.21 -27.43 -6.58
C ASP A 536 -35.22 -26.93 -7.63
N TYR A 537 -34.15 -26.25 -7.21
CA TYR A 537 -33.05 -25.78 -8.06
C TYR A 537 -31.72 -25.92 -7.31
N ASP A 538 -30.63 -26.23 -8.03
CA ASP A 538 -29.29 -26.28 -7.44
C ASP A 538 -28.84 -24.87 -7.03
N VAL A 539 -29.18 -23.86 -7.85
CA VAL A 539 -28.93 -22.45 -7.57
C VAL A 539 -30.13 -21.58 -7.95
N VAL A 540 -30.46 -20.59 -7.10
CA VAL A 540 -31.39 -19.51 -7.42
C VAL A 540 -30.65 -18.18 -7.53
N VAL A 541 -30.76 -17.53 -8.68
CA VAL A 541 -30.21 -16.19 -8.92
C VAL A 541 -31.34 -15.16 -8.81
N ILE A 542 -31.19 -14.17 -7.93
CA ILE A 542 -32.17 -13.10 -7.70
C ILE A 542 -31.67 -11.81 -8.35
N GLY A 543 -32.19 -11.49 -9.54
CA GLY A 543 -31.80 -10.34 -10.36
C GLY A 543 -31.18 -10.76 -11.70
N GLY A 544 -31.89 -10.51 -12.80
CA GLY A 544 -31.46 -10.78 -14.17
C GLY A 544 -30.67 -9.63 -14.80
N GLY A 545 -29.70 -9.08 -14.07
CA GLY A 545 -28.71 -8.12 -14.59
C GLY A 545 -27.41 -8.81 -15.02
N PRO A 546 -26.42 -8.06 -15.56
CA PRO A 546 -25.20 -8.64 -16.15
C PRO A 546 -24.45 -9.64 -15.26
N GLY A 547 -24.36 -9.38 -13.95
CA GLY A 547 -23.78 -10.34 -12.99
C GLY A 547 -24.60 -11.61 -12.80
N GLY A 548 -25.92 -11.48 -12.68
CA GLY A 548 -26.82 -12.62 -12.52
C GLY A 548 -26.93 -13.47 -13.79
N GLU A 549 -26.98 -12.83 -14.96
CA GLU A 549 -26.94 -13.48 -16.27
C GLU A 549 -25.66 -14.30 -16.46
N ASP A 550 -24.48 -13.70 -16.28
CA ASP A 550 -23.21 -14.41 -16.49
C ASP A 550 -23.01 -15.53 -15.45
N CYS A 551 -23.43 -15.32 -14.20
CA CYS A 551 -23.42 -16.35 -13.17
C CYS A 551 -24.35 -17.53 -13.55
N ALA A 552 -25.60 -17.26 -13.92
CA ALA A 552 -26.57 -18.29 -14.29
C ALA A 552 -26.14 -19.08 -15.55
N ARG A 553 -25.58 -18.40 -16.56
CA ARG A 553 -25.08 -19.03 -17.80
C ARG A 553 -23.91 -19.97 -17.53
N ASP A 554 -22.98 -19.57 -16.67
CA ASP A 554 -21.79 -20.35 -16.32
C ASP A 554 -22.17 -21.59 -15.49
N LEU A 555 -23.02 -21.43 -14.46
CA LEU A 555 -23.55 -22.52 -13.64
C LEU A 555 -24.32 -23.57 -14.47
N VAL A 556 -25.16 -23.13 -15.42
CA VAL A 556 -25.89 -24.05 -16.33
C VAL A 556 -24.96 -24.67 -17.38
N GLY A 557 -23.91 -23.98 -17.81
CA GLY A 557 -22.84 -24.54 -18.62
C GLY A 557 -22.14 -25.73 -17.96
N HIS A 558 -22.01 -25.69 -16.64
CA HIS A 558 -21.51 -26.77 -15.79
C HIS A 558 -22.59 -27.80 -15.38
N GLY A 559 -23.80 -27.70 -15.95
CA GLY A 559 -24.86 -28.71 -15.82
C GLY A 559 -25.79 -28.55 -14.62
N LEU A 560 -25.67 -27.48 -13.83
CA LEU A 560 -26.53 -27.21 -12.67
C LEU A 560 -27.92 -26.72 -13.10
N LYS A 561 -28.94 -27.05 -12.32
CA LYS A 561 -30.33 -26.61 -12.51
C LYS A 561 -30.53 -25.23 -11.87
N VAL A 562 -30.54 -24.17 -12.68
CA VAL A 562 -30.63 -22.78 -12.20
C VAL A 562 -31.98 -22.14 -12.51
N ALA A 563 -32.56 -21.45 -11.52
CA ALA A 563 -33.60 -20.45 -11.74
C ALA A 563 -33.03 -19.04 -11.69
N MET A 564 -33.51 -18.16 -12.57
CA MET A 564 -33.21 -16.72 -12.53
C MET A 564 -34.51 -15.95 -12.33
N ILE A 565 -34.65 -15.33 -11.16
CA ILE A 565 -35.82 -14.55 -10.74
C ILE A 565 -35.56 -13.08 -11.08
N ASN A 566 -36.45 -12.43 -11.83
CA ASN A 566 -36.26 -11.04 -12.27
C ASN A 566 -37.58 -10.25 -12.31
N ASP A 567 -37.56 -8.97 -11.96
CA ASP A 567 -38.76 -8.10 -11.93
C ASP A 567 -39.31 -7.80 -13.34
N SER A 568 -38.41 -7.69 -14.32
CA SER A 568 -38.67 -7.40 -15.73
C SER A 568 -39.04 -8.66 -16.55
N PRO A 569 -39.83 -8.53 -17.64
CA PRO A 569 -40.09 -9.63 -18.57
C PRO A 569 -38.85 -10.05 -19.39
N PHE A 570 -37.80 -9.22 -19.42
CA PHE A 570 -36.51 -9.51 -20.07
C PHE A 570 -35.30 -9.29 -19.12
N PRO A 571 -34.19 -10.06 -19.29
CA PRO A 571 -32.91 -9.83 -18.60
C PRO A 571 -32.20 -8.55 -19.08
N GLY A 572 -30.96 -8.32 -18.63
CA GLY A 572 -30.14 -7.15 -18.94
C GLY A 572 -30.08 -6.10 -17.83
N GLY A 573 -30.95 -6.23 -16.81
CA GLY A 573 -31.02 -5.34 -15.65
C GLY A 573 -31.07 -3.84 -15.98
N GLU A 574 -30.52 -3.00 -15.09
CA GLU A 574 -30.40 -1.57 -15.37
C GLU A 574 -29.51 -1.28 -16.59
N CYS A 575 -28.40 -2.01 -16.76
CA CYS A 575 -27.42 -1.72 -17.81
C CYS A 575 -28.00 -1.80 -19.23
N LEU A 576 -28.88 -2.77 -19.51
CA LEU A 576 -29.60 -2.83 -20.79
C LEU A 576 -30.74 -1.81 -20.86
N TRP A 577 -31.56 -1.68 -19.82
CA TRP A 577 -32.85 -0.98 -19.95
C TRP A 577 -32.80 0.51 -19.62
N ARG A 578 -31.97 0.92 -18.67
CA ARG A 578 -31.99 2.26 -18.03
C ARG A 578 -30.61 2.90 -17.81
N GLY A 579 -29.51 2.23 -18.16
CA GLY A 579 -28.14 2.71 -17.95
C GLY A 579 -27.28 2.69 -19.22
N CYS A 580 -26.39 1.69 -19.33
CA CYS A 580 -25.32 1.61 -20.32
C CYS A 580 -25.83 1.73 -21.77
N ILE A 581 -26.67 0.80 -22.21
CA ILE A 581 -27.09 0.69 -23.62
C ILE A 581 -27.93 1.90 -24.07
N PRO A 582 -28.91 2.43 -23.31
CA PRO A 582 -29.65 3.61 -23.74
C PRO A 582 -28.81 4.89 -23.75
N SER A 583 -27.88 5.09 -22.80
CA SER A 583 -26.97 6.26 -22.84
C SER A 583 -26.04 6.21 -24.05
N LYS A 584 -25.46 5.05 -24.37
CA LYS A 584 -24.56 4.90 -25.52
C LYS A 584 -25.31 4.98 -26.86
N ALA A 585 -26.57 4.55 -26.92
CA ALA A 585 -27.43 4.75 -28.09
C ALA A 585 -27.74 6.23 -28.36
N TRP A 586 -27.95 7.05 -27.32
CA TRP A 586 -28.03 8.51 -27.48
C TRP A 586 -26.66 9.13 -27.80
N ARG A 587 -25.57 8.73 -27.12
CA ARG A 587 -24.23 9.27 -27.38
C ARG A 587 -23.78 9.05 -28.82
N ALA A 588 -24.06 7.88 -29.41
CA ALA A 588 -23.73 7.60 -30.81
C ALA A 588 -24.39 8.56 -31.83
N ALA A 589 -25.48 9.26 -31.46
CA ALA A 589 -26.06 10.34 -32.25
C ALA A 589 -25.49 11.72 -31.88
N ALA A 590 -25.18 11.95 -30.60
CA ALA A 590 -24.52 13.15 -30.10
C ALA A 590 -23.11 13.33 -30.72
N ASP A 591 -22.27 12.29 -30.64
CA ASP A 591 -20.95 12.20 -31.28
C ASP A 591 -21.02 12.60 -32.76
N ARG A 592 -22.00 12.05 -33.50
CA ARG A 592 -22.22 12.40 -34.91
C ARG A 592 -22.65 13.85 -35.14
N ILE A 593 -23.31 14.51 -34.19
CA ILE A 593 -23.63 15.93 -34.30
C ILE A 593 -22.36 16.76 -34.05
N ARG A 594 -21.60 16.43 -33.00
CA ARG A 594 -20.33 17.07 -32.63
C ARG A 594 -19.30 16.97 -33.76
N ASP A 595 -19.03 15.78 -34.29
CA ASP A 595 -18.00 15.57 -35.31
C ASP A 595 -18.35 16.33 -36.61
N ARG A 596 -19.61 16.22 -37.06
CA ARG A 596 -20.10 16.91 -38.27
C ARG A 596 -20.17 18.43 -38.10
N ALA A 597 -20.12 18.97 -36.88
CA ALA A 597 -19.99 20.41 -36.64
C ALA A 597 -18.57 20.93 -36.90
N HIS A 598 -17.55 20.08 -36.75
CA HIS A 598 -16.12 20.46 -36.83
C HIS A 598 -15.46 20.10 -38.18
N ASP A 599 -15.98 19.11 -38.91
CA ASP A 599 -15.61 18.65 -40.27
C ASP A 599 -14.97 19.69 -41.23
N GLU A 600 -15.39 20.96 -41.17
CA GLU A 600 -14.91 22.04 -42.02
C GLU A 600 -13.39 22.29 -41.89
N TYR A 601 -12.76 21.97 -40.76
CA TYR A 601 -11.29 22.04 -40.62
C TYR A 601 -10.55 21.03 -41.52
N LEU A 602 -11.20 19.91 -41.88
CA LEU A 602 -10.71 18.92 -42.85
C LEU A 602 -11.05 19.29 -44.31
N GLY A 603 -11.68 20.44 -44.54
CA GLY A 603 -12.25 20.81 -45.84
C GLY A 603 -13.56 20.10 -46.19
N VAL A 604 -14.15 19.34 -45.27
CA VAL A 604 -15.46 18.69 -45.46
C VAL A 604 -16.56 19.70 -45.11
N THR A 605 -17.22 20.26 -46.12
CA THR A 605 -18.15 21.38 -45.93
C THR A 605 -19.62 20.97 -45.96
N GLY A 606 -20.46 21.73 -45.23
CA GLY A 606 -21.92 21.62 -45.28
C GLY A 606 -22.56 20.52 -44.44
N THR A 607 -21.76 19.71 -43.74
CA THR A 607 -22.20 18.65 -42.82
C THR A 607 -22.74 19.19 -41.48
N ASN A 608 -22.27 20.36 -41.05
CA ASN A 608 -22.71 21.11 -39.88
C ASN A 608 -24.18 21.61 -39.90
N LYS A 609 -25.01 21.10 -40.82
CA LYS A 609 -26.42 21.46 -41.03
C LYS A 609 -27.40 20.34 -40.64
N GLY A 610 -26.88 19.24 -40.07
CA GLY A 610 -27.69 18.13 -39.54
C GLY A 610 -28.70 18.59 -38.48
N LYS A 611 -29.80 17.84 -38.35
CA LYS A 611 -30.83 18.07 -37.32
C LYS A 611 -31.21 16.78 -36.62
N LEU A 612 -31.42 16.85 -35.32
CA LEU A 612 -31.79 15.71 -34.48
C LEU A 612 -33.28 15.36 -34.67
N GLU A 613 -33.54 14.27 -35.39
CA GLU A 613 -34.87 13.69 -35.53
C GLU A 613 -35.19 12.80 -34.31
N TRP A 614 -35.58 13.42 -33.19
CA TRP A 614 -35.77 12.75 -31.88
C TRP A 614 -36.53 11.43 -31.96
N ASN A 615 -37.66 11.40 -32.67
CA ASN A 615 -38.50 10.19 -32.81
C ASN A 615 -37.77 9.03 -33.52
N LYS A 616 -36.81 9.31 -34.40
CA LYS A 616 -35.98 8.28 -35.07
C LYS A 616 -34.88 7.77 -34.15
N LEU A 617 -34.27 8.66 -33.35
CA LEU A 617 -33.31 8.26 -32.31
C LEU A 617 -33.98 7.37 -31.27
N GLU A 618 -35.16 7.75 -30.79
CA GLU A 618 -35.92 6.97 -29.81
C GLU A 618 -36.40 5.62 -30.37
N ALA A 619 -36.87 5.57 -31.62
CA ALA A 619 -37.21 4.31 -32.27
C ALA A 619 -35.98 3.40 -32.42
N HIS A 620 -34.82 3.95 -32.79
CA HIS A 620 -33.56 3.20 -32.88
C HIS A 620 -33.13 2.66 -31.50
N ARG A 621 -33.10 3.51 -30.46
CA ARG A 621 -32.77 3.13 -29.08
C ARG A 621 -33.65 1.98 -28.62
N ARG A 622 -34.98 2.14 -28.71
CA ARG A 622 -35.96 1.13 -28.26
C ARG A 622 -35.78 -0.21 -28.99
N ASN A 623 -35.62 -0.17 -30.31
CA ASN A 623 -35.31 -1.37 -31.10
C ASN A 623 -34.02 -2.07 -30.65
N VAL A 624 -32.96 -1.33 -30.32
CA VAL A 624 -31.72 -1.93 -29.78
C VAL A 624 -31.96 -2.60 -28.42
N LEU A 625 -32.71 -1.97 -27.51
CA LEU A 625 -32.99 -2.55 -26.19
C LEU A 625 -33.85 -3.82 -26.32
N GLU A 626 -34.96 -3.72 -27.06
CA GLU A 626 -35.95 -4.78 -27.25
C GLU A 626 -35.34 -6.00 -27.97
N THR A 627 -34.58 -5.78 -29.05
CA THR A 627 -33.88 -6.87 -29.75
C THR A 627 -32.86 -7.56 -28.83
N ARG A 628 -32.06 -6.81 -28.06
CA ARG A 628 -31.06 -7.44 -27.16
C ARG A 628 -31.70 -8.16 -25.98
N GLY A 629 -32.81 -7.64 -25.43
CA GLY A 629 -33.54 -8.27 -24.33
C GLY A 629 -34.23 -9.57 -24.73
N ASP A 630 -34.89 -9.57 -25.90
CA ASP A 630 -35.48 -10.78 -26.50
C ASP A 630 -34.40 -11.82 -26.86
N MET A 631 -33.29 -11.40 -27.46
CA MET A 631 -32.15 -12.29 -27.73
C MET A 631 -31.57 -12.90 -26.44
N ALA A 632 -31.35 -12.11 -25.39
CA ALA A 632 -30.84 -12.61 -24.12
C ALA A 632 -31.81 -13.60 -23.46
N LEU A 633 -33.11 -13.29 -23.39
CA LEU A 633 -34.12 -14.20 -22.87
C LEU A 633 -34.20 -15.53 -23.66
N LYS A 634 -34.02 -15.46 -24.98
CA LYS A 634 -33.95 -16.65 -25.86
C LYS A 634 -32.68 -17.46 -25.63
N THR A 635 -31.54 -16.82 -25.42
CA THR A 635 -30.28 -17.49 -25.04
C THR A 635 -30.44 -18.20 -23.69
N ASP A 636 -30.97 -17.51 -22.67
CA ASP A 636 -31.10 -18.05 -21.31
C ASP A 636 -32.01 -19.27 -21.26
N LYS A 637 -33.19 -19.17 -21.89
CA LYS A 637 -34.11 -20.31 -22.04
C LYS A 637 -33.54 -21.41 -22.94
N GLY A 638 -32.71 -21.04 -23.92
CA GLY A 638 -32.02 -21.97 -24.83
C GLY A 638 -30.95 -22.81 -24.13
N VAL A 639 -30.19 -22.23 -23.18
CA VAL A 639 -29.25 -22.99 -22.33
C VAL A 639 -29.95 -23.74 -21.18
N LYS A 640 -31.24 -23.46 -20.93
CA LYS A 640 -32.13 -24.03 -19.89
C LYS A 640 -32.09 -23.36 -18.51
N ILE A 641 -31.79 -22.06 -18.43
CA ILE A 641 -32.10 -21.27 -17.23
C ILE A 641 -33.63 -21.15 -17.11
N ASP A 642 -34.19 -21.49 -15.94
CA ASP A 642 -35.60 -21.24 -15.66
C ASP A 642 -35.81 -19.76 -15.32
N TYR A 643 -36.04 -18.95 -16.35
CA TYR A 643 -36.31 -17.52 -16.21
C TYR A 643 -37.74 -17.30 -15.69
N ILE A 644 -37.84 -16.83 -14.44
CA ILE A 644 -39.09 -16.58 -13.75
C ILE A 644 -39.25 -15.06 -13.55
N GLN A 645 -40.26 -14.46 -14.18
CA GLN A 645 -40.60 -13.07 -13.86
C GLN A 645 -41.30 -13.02 -12.49
N GLY A 646 -40.78 -12.21 -11.56
CA GLY A 646 -41.31 -12.01 -10.23
C GLY A 646 -40.30 -11.41 -9.26
N PHE A 647 -40.76 -11.09 -8.06
CA PHE A 647 -39.96 -10.56 -6.96
C PHE A 647 -39.56 -11.69 -6.01
N GLY A 648 -38.25 -11.96 -5.90
CA GLY A 648 -37.71 -12.96 -4.98
C GLY A 648 -37.47 -12.39 -3.58
N SER A 649 -37.97 -13.09 -2.56
CA SER A 649 -37.74 -12.78 -1.14
C SER A 649 -37.46 -14.06 -0.35
N PHE A 650 -36.47 -14.03 0.56
CA PHE A 650 -36.16 -15.17 1.41
C PHE A 650 -37.30 -15.44 2.42
N VAL A 651 -37.57 -16.72 2.63
CA VAL A 651 -38.48 -17.25 3.66
C VAL A 651 -37.66 -17.79 4.84
N ASP A 652 -36.55 -18.45 4.53
CA ASP A 652 -35.46 -18.90 5.40
C ASP A 652 -34.16 -18.91 4.56
N ASP A 653 -33.11 -19.59 5.02
CA ASP A 653 -31.81 -19.67 4.33
C ASP A 653 -31.77 -20.68 3.16
N HIS A 654 -32.85 -21.42 2.88
CA HIS A 654 -32.96 -22.38 1.78
C HIS A 654 -34.24 -22.27 0.92
N HIS A 655 -35.13 -21.32 1.21
CA HIS A 655 -36.36 -21.09 0.44
C HIS A 655 -36.56 -19.63 0.02
N VAL A 656 -36.90 -19.41 -1.26
CA VAL A 656 -37.32 -18.11 -1.81
C VAL A 656 -38.82 -18.15 -2.12
N GLN A 657 -39.59 -17.18 -1.61
CA GLN A 657 -40.92 -16.85 -2.10
C GLN A 657 -40.80 -15.92 -3.31
N ILE A 658 -41.42 -16.31 -4.43
CA ILE A 658 -41.54 -15.52 -5.64
C ILE A 658 -42.96 -14.93 -5.67
N ASP A 659 -43.08 -13.61 -5.55
CA ASP A 659 -44.32 -12.88 -5.82
C ASP A 659 -44.40 -12.51 -7.31
N VAL A 660 -45.55 -12.80 -7.94
CA VAL A 660 -45.81 -12.43 -9.35
C VAL A 660 -46.92 -11.40 -9.50
N SER A 661 -47.51 -10.91 -8.40
CA SER A 661 -48.63 -9.96 -8.45
C SER A 661 -48.24 -8.53 -8.87
N GLY A 662 -46.94 -8.21 -8.84
CA GLY A 662 -46.38 -6.97 -9.41
C GLY A 662 -45.91 -7.06 -10.87
N ASN A 663 -46.07 -8.22 -11.54
CA ASN A 663 -45.51 -8.43 -12.88
C ASN A 663 -46.18 -7.53 -13.94
N GLN A 664 -45.37 -7.03 -14.88
CA GLN A 664 -45.81 -6.25 -16.04
C GLN A 664 -45.06 -6.63 -17.31
N ASN A 665 -45.67 -6.33 -18.47
CA ASN A 665 -45.12 -6.66 -19.79
C ASN A 665 -44.26 -5.54 -20.42
N ASP A 666 -44.12 -4.37 -19.77
CA ASP A 666 -43.21 -3.31 -20.22
C ASP A 666 -41.82 -3.47 -19.57
N PRO A 667 -40.75 -3.70 -20.35
CA PRO A 667 -39.38 -3.78 -19.82
C PRO A 667 -38.73 -2.40 -19.61
N HIS A 668 -39.26 -1.33 -20.23
CA HIS A 668 -38.66 0.00 -20.15
C HIS A 668 -38.87 0.62 -18.76
N THR A 669 -40.03 0.41 -18.16
CA THR A 669 -40.31 0.82 -16.77
C THR A 669 -39.90 -0.26 -15.75
N ARG A 670 -39.61 0.17 -14.52
CA ARG A 670 -39.35 -0.72 -13.38
C ARG A 670 -40.68 -1.20 -12.81
N ALA A 671 -40.79 -2.49 -12.52
CA ALA A 671 -41.96 -3.06 -11.86
C ALA A 671 -41.93 -2.75 -10.35
N GLU A 672 -43.12 -2.58 -9.75
CA GLU A 672 -43.26 -2.38 -8.30
C GLU A 672 -43.76 -3.68 -7.63
N PRO A 673 -43.24 -4.06 -6.44
CA PRO A 673 -43.72 -5.23 -5.71
C PRO A 673 -45.22 -5.19 -5.43
N GLY A 674 -45.87 -6.36 -5.46
CA GLY A 674 -47.31 -6.48 -5.32
C GLY A 674 -47.82 -6.03 -3.95
N LYS A 675 -48.86 -5.18 -3.93
CA LYS A 675 -49.55 -4.81 -2.68
C LYS A 675 -50.49 -5.93 -2.24
N GLN A 676 -49.92 -6.93 -1.57
CA GLN A 676 -50.67 -8.09 -1.06
C GLN A 676 -51.84 -7.64 -0.16
N ALA A 677 -53.06 -7.89 -0.63
CA ALA A 677 -54.28 -7.56 0.13
C ALA A 677 -54.39 -8.46 1.37
N ALA A 678 -54.67 -7.88 2.53
CA ALA A 678 -54.80 -8.61 3.79
C ALA A 678 -55.82 -9.76 3.68
N GLY A 679 -55.39 -10.99 3.97
CA GLY A 679 -56.21 -12.20 3.89
C GLY A 679 -56.17 -12.95 2.55
N LYS A 680 -55.51 -12.43 1.50
CA LYS A 680 -55.21 -13.21 0.29
C LYS A 680 -53.92 -14.03 0.47
N LYS A 681 -53.89 -15.24 -0.10
CA LYS A 681 -52.62 -15.93 -0.41
C LYS A 681 -51.78 -15.04 -1.35
N PRO A 682 -50.44 -15.04 -1.24
CA PRO A 682 -49.60 -14.39 -2.24
C PRO A 682 -49.76 -15.10 -3.59
N ASP A 683 -49.83 -14.34 -4.68
CA ASP A 683 -49.85 -14.90 -6.03
C ASP A 683 -48.40 -15.24 -6.43
N GLY A 684 -48.11 -16.51 -6.75
CA GLY A 684 -46.76 -16.98 -7.10
C GLY A 684 -46.43 -18.35 -6.49
N LYS A 685 -45.14 -18.62 -6.21
CA LYS A 685 -44.67 -19.90 -5.64
C LYS A 685 -43.51 -19.71 -4.66
N THR A 686 -43.39 -20.60 -3.67
CA THR A 686 -42.14 -20.82 -2.94
C THR A 686 -41.30 -21.84 -3.69
N VAL A 687 -39.96 -21.70 -3.67
CA VAL A 687 -39.01 -22.67 -4.24
C VAL A 687 -37.86 -22.91 -3.26
N SER A 688 -37.40 -24.16 -3.16
CA SER A 688 -36.23 -24.57 -2.38
C SER A 688 -34.94 -24.55 -3.23
N PHE A 689 -33.80 -24.22 -2.62
CA PHE A 689 -32.54 -24.06 -3.34
C PHE A 689 -31.33 -24.64 -2.59
N GLY A 690 -30.32 -25.09 -3.34
CA GLY A 690 -29.00 -25.46 -2.80
C GLY A 690 -28.17 -24.23 -2.42
N CYS A 691 -27.87 -23.38 -3.41
CA CYS A 691 -27.24 -22.07 -3.21
C CYS A 691 -28.15 -20.92 -3.69
N ALA A 692 -27.90 -19.70 -3.19
CA ALA A 692 -28.53 -18.49 -3.72
C ALA A 692 -27.49 -17.43 -4.11
N VAL A 693 -27.78 -16.66 -5.16
CA VAL A 693 -26.94 -15.55 -5.64
C VAL A 693 -27.78 -14.29 -5.73
N ILE A 694 -27.45 -13.28 -4.93
CA ILE A 694 -28.17 -12.00 -4.86
C ILE A 694 -27.49 -11.03 -5.83
N ALA A 695 -28.22 -10.63 -6.89
CA ALA A 695 -27.73 -9.84 -8.03
C ALA A 695 -28.68 -8.67 -8.35
N THR A 696 -29.38 -8.14 -7.34
CA THR A 696 -30.50 -7.18 -7.49
C THR A 696 -30.09 -5.77 -7.91
N GLY A 697 -28.79 -5.46 -7.93
CA GLY A 697 -28.25 -4.16 -8.34
C GLY A 697 -28.61 -3.01 -7.39
N ALA A 698 -28.57 -1.78 -7.91
CA ALA A 698 -28.81 -0.56 -7.15
C ALA A 698 -29.59 0.49 -7.97
N PRO A 699 -30.83 0.88 -7.60
CA PRO A 699 -31.50 2.01 -8.25
C PRO A 699 -30.80 3.37 -7.99
N PRO A 700 -31.10 4.40 -8.80
CA PRO A 700 -30.58 5.76 -8.58
C PRO A 700 -30.99 6.33 -7.22
N PHE A 701 -30.06 6.96 -6.52
CA PHE A 701 -30.30 7.55 -5.20
C PHE A 701 -30.62 9.04 -5.31
N VAL A 702 -31.79 9.43 -4.81
CA VAL A 702 -32.20 10.85 -4.68
C VAL A 702 -32.02 11.30 -3.21
N PRO A 703 -31.12 12.25 -2.92
CA PRO A 703 -30.94 12.78 -1.56
C PRO A 703 -32.16 13.59 -1.09
N PRO A 704 -32.36 13.74 0.24
CA PRO A 704 -33.49 14.45 0.84
C PRO A 704 -33.35 15.98 0.73
N ILE A 705 -33.31 16.48 -0.50
CA ILE A 705 -33.28 17.91 -0.84
C ILE A 705 -34.73 18.41 -0.99
N ASP A 706 -35.01 19.62 -0.49
CA ASP A 706 -36.35 20.23 -0.52
C ASP A 706 -36.92 20.25 -1.96
N GLY A 707 -38.10 19.68 -2.14
CA GLY A 707 -38.80 19.53 -3.42
C GLY A 707 -38.24 18.50 -4.39
N ALA A 708 -37.12 17.82 -4.09
CA ALA A 708 -36.54 16.83 -5.02
C ALA A 708 -37.42 15.57 -5.18
N LEU A 709 -37.86 14.98 -4.06
CA LEU A 709 -38.71 13.78 -4.07
C LEU A 709 -40.12 14.03 -4.60
N ASP A 710 -40.69 15.23 -4.39
CA ASP A 710 -41.97 15.62 -5.00
C ASP A 710 -41.79 15.96 -6.48
N GLY A 711 -40.68 16.61 -6.84
CA GLY A 711 -40.30 16.87 -8.21
C GLY A 711 -40.15 15.60 -9.06
N LEU A 712 -39.74 14.48 -8.45
CA LEU A 712 -39.69 13.16 -9.08
C LEU A 712 -41.11 12.62 -9.36
N LYS A 713 -42.02 12.72 -8.38
CA LYS A 713 -43.44 12.32 -8.55
C LYS A 713 -44.15 13.14 -9.65
N THR A 714 -43.76 14.39 -9.84
CA THR A 714 -44.31 15.28 -10.89
C THR A 714 -43.52 15.26 -12.21
N GLY A 715 -42.46 14.44 -12.33
CA GLY A 715 -41.64 14.32 -13.54
C GLY A 715 -40.78 15.55 -13.89
N SER A 716 -40.67 16.53 -12.99
CA SER A 716 -39.79 17.71 -13.12
C SER A 716 -38.36 17.42 -12.69
N VAL A 717 -38.17 16.45 -11.80
CA VAL A 717 -36.87 15.83 -11.50
C VAL A 717 -36.87 14.46 -12.16
N LEU A 718 -35.82 14.19 -12.93
CA LEU A 718 -35.57 12.94 -13.63
C LEU A 718 -34.39 12.21 -12.97
N THR A 719 -34.25 10.92 -13.22
CA THR A 719 -33.11 10.08 -12.81
C THR A 719 -32.65 9.23 -13.99
N SER A 720 -31.61 8.41 -13.82
CA SER A 720 -31.25 7.38 -14.80
C SER A 720 -32.41 6.41 -15.09
N ASP A 721 -33.36 6.19 -14.16
CA ASP A 721 -34.52 5.34 -14.44
C ASP A 721 -35.60 6.05 -15.28
N THR A 722 -35.69 7.39 -15.26
CA THR A 722 -36.84 8.14 -15.83
C THR A 722 -36.53 9.09 -16.99
N VAL A 723 -35.25 9.44 -17.24
CA VAL A 723 -34.86 10.36 -18.34
C VAL A 723 -35.30 9.85 -19.73
N TRP A 724 -35.37 8.54 -19.92
CA TRP A 724 -35.75 7.86 -21.17
C TRP A 724 -37.24 8.03 -21.57
N ALA A 725 -38.04 8.73 -20.75
CA ALA A 725 -39.45 9.04 -21.04
C ALA A 725 -39.64 10.42 -21.70
N LEU A 726 -38.57 11.18 -21.96
CA LEU A 726 -38.61 12.50 -22.58
C LEU A 726 -39.18 12.44 -24.01
N LYS A 727 -40.30 13.16 -24.23
CA LYS A 727 -40.99 13.26 -25.53
C LYS A 727 -40.26 14.14 -26.55
N THR A 728 -39.39 15.02 -26.06
CA THR A 728 -38.54 15.95 -26.82
C THR A 728 -37.30 16.24 -25.97
N PRO A 729 -36.14 16.56 -26.57
CA PRO A 729 -35.00 17.07 -25.80
C PRO A 729 -35.37 18.42 -25.13
N PRO A 730 -34.82 18.70 -23.93
CA PRO A 730 -34.93 20.02 -23.31
C PRO A 730 -34.09 21.07 -24.07
N LYS A 731 -34.37 22.34 -23.82
CA LYS A 731 -33.55 23.49 -24.24
C LYS A 731 -32.67 24.02 -23.12
N LYS A 732 -33.11 23.88 -21.86
CA LYS A 732 -32.32 24.16 -20.66
C LYS A 732 -32.40 22.97 -19.71
N LEU A 733 -31.27 22.56 -19.16
CA LEU A 733 -31.16 21.38 -18.31
C LEU A 733 -30.24 21.65 -17.11
N ILE A 734 -30.62 21.18 -15.93
CA ILE A 734 -29.72 21.15 -14.76
C ILE A 734 -29.41 19.69 -14.46
N VAL A 735 -28.14 19.36 -14.25
CA VAL A 735 -27.70 18.04 -13.81
C VAL A 735 -27.10 18.17 -12.42
N VAL A 736 -27.55 17.34 -11.48
CA VAL A 736 -27.08 17.35 -10.08
C VAL A 736 -26.32 16.06 -9.83
N GLY A 737 -25.05 16.17 -9.47
CA GLY A 737 -24.10 15.06 -9.42
C GLY A 737 -23.23 14.99 -10.67
N GLY A 738 -21.91 15.01 -10.45
CA GLY A 738 -20.83 14.95 -11.44
C GLY A 738 -20.03 13.64 -11.39
N GLY A 739 -20.62 12.55 -10.93
CA GLY A 739 -20.14 11.19 -11.24
C GLY A 739 -20.50 10.79 -12.67
N ALA A 740 -19.94 9.68 -13.16
CA ALA A 740 -20.02 9.23 -14.56
C ALA A 740 -21.35 9.51 -15.29
N ILE A 741 -22.49 9.07 -14.73
CA ILE A 741 -23.83 9.23 -15.32
C ILE A 741 -24.18 10.71 -15.55
N GLY A 742 -23.87 11.59 -14.59
CA GLY A 742 -24.20 13.01 -14.69
C GLY A 742 -23.38 13.71 -15.77
N VAL A 743 -22.08 13.43 -15.83
CA VAL A 743 -21.19 14.05 -16.82
C VAL A 743 -21.47 13.52 -18.24
N GLU A 744 -21.83 12.23 -18.40
CA GLU A 744 -22.34 11.70 -19.67
C GLU A 744 -23.66 12.37 -20.10
N MET A 745 -24.67 12.43 -19.22
CA MET A 745 -25.97 13.05 -19.54
C MET A 745 -25.83 14.53 -19.91
N ALA A 746 -24.97 15.28 -19.20
CA ALA A 746 -24.76 16.69 -19.46
C ALA A 746 -24.26 16.95 -20.88
N GLN A 747 -23.23 16.21 -21.31
CA GLN A 747 -22.66 16.31 -22.66
C GLN A 747 -23.60 15.80 -23.75
N ILE A 748 -24.35 14.71 -23.51
CA ILE A 748 -25.34 14.21 -24.48
C ILE A 748 -26.40 15.27 -24.78
N PHE A 749 -26.89 15.98 -23.77
CA PHE A 749 -27.87 17.05 -23.98
C PHE A 749 -27.28 18.36 -24.51
N GLN A 750 -26.04 18.71 -24.17
CA GLN A 750 -25.33 19.86 -24.77
C GLN A 750 -25.14 19.67 -26.29
N ASP A 751 -24.69 18.50 -26.75
CA ASP A 751 -24.62 18.18 -28.20
C ASP A 751 -25.99 18.20 -28.89
N PHE A 752 -27.07 17.86 -28.17
CA PHE A 752 -28.44 17.97 -28.69
C PHE A 752 -28.96 19.43 -28.71
N GLY A 753 -28.12 20.41 -28.32
CA GLY A 753 -28.41 21.84 -28.38
C GLY A 753 -29.11 22.39 -27.14
N ALA A 754 -29.00 21.72 -25.99
CA ALA A 754 -29.47 22.25 -24.71
C ALA A 754 -28.38 23.08 -24.02
N GLU A 755 -28.78 24.14 -23.33
CA GLU A 755 -27.96 24.85 -22.35
C GLU A 755 -27.99 24.05 -21.03
N VAL A 756 -26.83 23.59 -20.57
CA VAL A 756 -26.70 22.64 -19.46
C VAL A 756 -25.87 23.22 -18.33
N THR A 757 -26.37 23.16 -17.09
CA THR A 757 -25.58 23.43 -15.89
C THR A 757 -25.44 22.19 -15.04
N LEU A 758 -24.20 21.71 -14.85
CA LEU A 758 -23.87 20.62 -13.93
C LEU A 758 -23.49 21.20 -12.56
N LEU A 759 -24.07 20.63 -11.50
CA LEU A 759 -23.91 21.01 -10.11
C LEU A 759 -23.36 19.82 -9.32
N GLU A 760 -22.10 19.88 -8.90
CA GLU A 760 -21.42 18.87 -8.08
C GLU A 760 -21.06 19.42 -6.68
N ALA A 761 -21.31 18.63 -5.64
CA ALA A 761 -21.13 19.04 -4.25
C ALA A 761 -19.69 18.83 -3.72
N GLN A 762 -18.95 17.87 -4.30
CA GLN A 762 -17.52 17.69 -4.10
C GLN A 762 -16.71 18.75 -4.85
N GLU A 763 -15.44 18.92 -4.49
CA GLU A 763 -14.52 19.86 -5.14
C GLU A 763 -14.24 19.55 -6.63
N ARG A 764 -14.48 18.31 -7.06
CA ARG A 764 -14.23 17.81 -8.42
C ARG A 764 -15.31 16.83 -8.89
N ILE A 765 -15.51 16.76 -10.19
CA ILE A 765 -16.23 15.67 -10.88
C ILE A 765 -15.43 14.36 -10.83
N LEU A 766 -16.09 13.24 -11.18
CA LEU A 766 -15.50 11.90 -11.36
C LEU A 766 -14.55 11.49 -10.22
N ALA A 767 -15.08 11.36 -9.00
CA ALA A 767 -14.31 11.05 -7.80
C ALA A 767 -13.48 9.75 -7.92
N GLU A 768 -13.99 8.79 -8.68
CA GLU A 768 -13.40 7.49 -9.03
C GLU A 768 -12.18 7.60 -9.98
N VAL A 769 -12.08 8.69 -10.75
CA VAL A 769 -10.97 8.94 -11.69
C VAL A 769 -9.87 9.77 -11.05
N GLU A 770 -8.64 9.65 -11.55
CA GLU A 770 -7.47 10.38 -11.06
C GLU A 770 -7.68 11.92 -11.06
N PRO A 771 -7.27 12.66 -10.01
CA PRO A 771 -7.53 14.10 -9.90
C PRO A 771 -7.01 14.97 -11.05
N GLU A 772 -5.90 14.60 -11.70
CA GLU A 772 -5.37 15.32 -12.87
C GLU A 772 -6.30 15.23 -14.08
N ILE A 773 -6.79 14.02 -14.37
CA ILE A 773 -7.73 13.75 -15.47
C ILE A 773 -9.07 14.45 -15.20
N ALA A 774 -9.63 14.28 -13.99
CA ALA A 774 -10.90 14.89 -13.61
C ALA A 774 -10.89 16.42 -13.71
N LYS A 775 -9.78 17.07 -13.31
CA LYS A 775 -9.60 18.53 -13.43
C LYS A 775 -9.41 18.98 -14.88
N THR A 776 -8.64 18.24 -15.67
CA THR A 776 -8.42 18.56 -17.09
C THR A 776 -9.73 18.46 -17.89
N LEU A 777 -10.54 17.41 -17.64
CA LEU A 777 -11.88 17.28 -18.21
C LEU A 777 -12.80 18.42 -17.76
N ALA A 778 -12.82 18.78 -16.48
CA ALA A 778 -13.66 19.87 -15.97
C ALA A 778 -13.31 21.24 -16.57
N ALA A 779 -12.07 21.46 -17.01
CA ALA A 779 -11.71 22.65 -17.80
C ALA A 779 -12.31 22.58 -19.20
N ILE A 780 -12.05 21.50 -19.95
CA ILE A 780 -12.56 21.28 -21.32
C ILE A 780 -14.09 21.41 -21.39
N LEU A 781 -14.81 20.94 -20.36
CA LEU A 781 -16.28 21.02 -20.28
C LEU A 781 -16.83 22.41 -19.93
N ASN A 782 -16.00 23.34 -19.43
CA ASN A 782 -16.36 24.74 -19.20
C ASN A 782 -15.95 25.68 -20.35
N ASP A 783 -15.14 25.20 -21.31
CA ASP A 783 -14.81 25.93 -22.53
C ASP A 783 -15.96 25.88 -23.58
N ASP A 784 -16.94 24.97 -23.42
CA ASP A 784 -18.13 24.90 -24.29
C ASP A 784 -19.19 25.95 -23.88
N PRO A 785 -19.72 26.76 -24.81
CA PRO A 785 -20.65 27.85 -24.48
C PRO A 785 -22.05 27.40 -24.03
N ASN A 786 -22.38 26.11 -24.14
CA ASN A 786 -23.65 25.52 -23.72
C ASN A 786 -23.53 24.60 -22.50
N LEU A 787 -22.32 24.40 -21.93
CA LEU A 787 -22.12 23.61 -20.72
C LEU A 787 -21.38 24.43 -19.65
N THR A 788 -21.85 24.36 -18.41
CA THR A 788 -21.15 24.96 -17.27
C THR A 788 -21.13 23.98 -16.10
N VAL A 789 -19.96 23.75 -15.53
CA VAL A 789 -19.73 22.81 -14.42
C VAL A 789 -19.33 23.58 -13.18
N HIS A 790 -20.21 23.62 -12.17
CA HIS A 790 -19.92 24.16 -10.86
C HIS A 790 -19.65 23.03 -9.86
N THR A 791 -18.50 23.08 -9.17
CA THR A 791 -18.12 22.16 -8.10
C THR A 791 -18.22 22.83 -6.72
N GLY A 792 -18.17 22.04 -5.64
CA GLY A 792 -18.30 22.51 -4.26
C GLY A 792 -19.70 23.03 -3.86
N VAL A 793 -20.72 22.84 -4.70
CA VAL A 793 -22.01 23.54 -4.54
C VAL A 793 -22.98 22.83 -3.59
N LYS A 794 -23.77 23.61 -2.87
CA LYS A 794 -24.81 23.12 -1.94
C LYS A 794 -26.19 23.44 -2.47
N LEU A 795 -26.83 22.45 -3.11
CA LEU A 795 -28.20 22.55 -3.60
C LEU A 795 -29.19 22.53 -2.43
N ALA A 796 -29.95 23.61 -2.27
CA ALA A 796 -30.86 23.83 -1.14
C ALA A 796 -32.31 23.40 -1.46
N LYS A 797 -32.80 23.75 -2.66
CA LYS A 797 -34.20 23.53 -3.05
C LYS A 797 -34.38 23.35 -4.56
N ILE A 798 -35.27 22.44 -4.94
CA ILE A 798 -35.85 22.32 -6.30
C ILE A 798 -37.34 22.69 -6.21
N SER A 799 -37.88 23.35 -7.23
CA SER A 799 -39.32 23.68 -7.31
C SER A 799 -39.78 23.91 -8.75
N GLY A 800 -41.07 23.74 -9.03
CA GLY A 800 -41.64 24.01 -10.36
C GLY A 800 -42.39 22.83 -10.95
N LYS A 801 -42.41 22.73 -12.28
CA LYS A 801 -43.09 21.68 -13.07
C LYS A 801 -42.29 21.38 -14.35
N PRO A 802 -42.51 20.25 -15.04
CA PRO A 802 -41.92 19.97 -16.34
C PRO A 802 -42.02 21.18 -17.30
N GLY A 803 -40.90 21.60 -17.88
CA GLY A 803 -40.77 22.78 -18.73
C GLY A 803 -40.51 24.11 -18.00
N VAL A 804 -40.69 24.20 -16.68
CA VAL A 804 -40.29 25.35 -15.85
C VAL A 804 -39.93 24.87 -14.43
N VAL A 805 -38.67 24.48 -14.24
CA VAL A 805 -38.09 24.06 -12.96
C VAL A 805 -37.04 25.08 -12.50
N GLY A 806 -37.11 25.49 -11.25
CA GLY A 806 -36.13 26.36 -10.59
C GLY A 806 -35.32 25.60 -9.54
N ALA A 807 -34.01 25.80 -9.54
CA ALA A 807 -33.08 25.21 -8.58
C ALA A 807 -32.32 26.31 -7.83
N GLN A 808 -32.28 26.22 -6.50
CA GLN A 808 -31.57 27.16 -5.62
C GLN A 808 -30.36 26.47 -5.02
N TYR A 809 -29.16 27.01 -5.26
CA TYR A 809 -27.91 26.46 -4.73
C TYR A 809 -27.03 27.58 -4.14
N THR A 810 -26.03 27.18 -3.35
CA THR A 810 -24.95 28.06 -2.88
C THR A 810 -23.64 27.58 -3.49
N ASP A 811 -22.82 28.49 -4.01
CA ASP A 811 -21.49 28.18 -4.56
C ASP A 811 -20.44 27.90 -3.47
N ALA A 812 -19.20 27.61 -3.87
CA ALA A 812 -18.08 27.35 -2.96
C ALA A 812 -17.72 28.58 -2.10
N GLU A 813 -17.94 29.78 -2.65
CA GLU A 813 -17.75 31.09 -2.03
C GLU A 813 -18.84 31.46 -1.01
N GLY A 814 -19.91 30.67 -0.90
CA GLY A 814 -21.00 30.88 0.05
C GLY A 814 -22.13 31.80 -0.45
N LYS A 815 -22.13 32.16 -1.74
CA LYS A 815 -23.13 33.01 -2.38
C LYS A 815 -24.27 32.17 -2.98
N SER A 816 -25.50 32.61 -2.74
CA SER A 816 -26.71 31.93 -3.24
C SER A 816 -27.06 32.34 -4.67
N HIS A 817 -27.46 31.36 -5.48
CA HIS A 817 -27.88 31.50 -6.88
C HIS A 817 -29.25 30.86 -7.11
N THR A 818 -29.87 31.16 -8.26
CA THR A 818 -31.10 30.50 -8.69
C THR A 818 -31.12 30.32 -10.20
N LEU A 819 -31.13 29.06 -10.65
CA LEU A 819 -31.22 28.69 -12.07
C LEU A 819 -32.67 28.38 -12.46
N LYS A 820 -32.94 28.40 -13.76
CA LYS A 820 -34.21 27.97 -14.37
C LYS A 820 -33.93 27.09 -15.57
N ALA A 821 -34.54 25.92 -15.61
CA ALA A 821 -34.40 24.92 -16.67
C ALA A 821 -35.75 24.27 -16.99
N ASP A 822 -35.80 23.46 -18.05
CA ASP A 822 -36.99 22.68 -18.39
C ASP A 822 -37.15 21.48 -17.44
N TYR A 823 -36.02 20.88 -17.02
CA TYR A 823 -35.95 19.72 -16.12
C TYR A 823 -34.68 19.77 -15.25
N VAL A 824 -34.67 19.00 -14.18
CA VAL A 824 -33.47 18.64 -13.41
C VAL A 824 -33.22 17.13 -13.55
N ILE A 825 -32.01 16.69 -13.88
CA ILE A 825 -31.58 15.29 -13.72
C ILE A 825 -30.84 15.15 -12.39
N MET A 826 -31.27 14.20 -11.57
CA MET A 826 -30.61 13.79 -10.35
C MET A 826 -29.72 12.56 -10.62
N ALA A 827 -28.41 12.77 -10.67
CA ALA A 827 -27.37 11.79 -10.96
C ALA A 827 -26.43 11.60 -9.75
N THR A 828 -26.94 11.79 -8.54
CA THR A 828 -26.25 11.73 -7.23
C THR A 828 -25.90 10.32 -6.76
N GLY A 829 -25.42 9.48 -7.68
CA GLY A 829 -25.07 8.08 -7.45
C GLY A 829 -26.27 7.13 -7.34
N LYS A 830 -25.98 5.90 -6.93
CA LYS A 830 -26.94 4.79 -6.75
C LYS A 830 -26.94 4.31 -5.30
N ARG A 831 -27.94 3.52 -4.91
CA ARG A 831 -27.95 2.78 -3.63
C ARG A 831 -28.78 1.51 -3.74
N PRO A 832 -28.30 0.34 -3.28
CA PRO A 832 -29.12 -0.86 -3.24
C PRO A 832 -30.33 -0.71 -2.33
N VAL A 833 -31.43 -1.35 -2.73
CA VAL A 833 -32.63 -1.50 -1.90
C VAL A 833 -32.67 -2.94 -1.45
N LEU A 834 -32.49 -3.15 -0.14
CA LEU A 834 -32.50 -4.47 0.50
C LEU A 834 -33.86 -4.80 1.13
N ASP A 835 -34.72 -3.78 1.28
CA ASP A 835 -36.09 -3.93 1.77
C ASP A 835 -36.89 -4.85 0.85
N GLY A 836 -37.67 -5.76 1.44
CA GLY A 836 -38.43 -6.77 0.72
C GLY A 836 -37.66 -8.06 0.40
N LEU A 837 -36.31 -8.06 0.41
CA LEU A 837 -35.53 -9.28 0.13
C LEU A 837 -35.60 -10.31 1.27
N GLY A 838 -35.93 -9.93 2.51
CA GLY A 838 -36.04 -10.85 3.64
C GLY A 838 -34.71 -11.39 4.16
N LEU A 839 -33.62 -10.63 3.98
CA LEU A 839 -32.24 -11.01 4.38
C LEU A 839 -32.13 -11.42 5.85
N ASP A 840 -32.98 -10.86 6.71
CA ASP A 840 -33.11 -11.20 8.13
C ASP A 840 -33.45 -12.68 8.36
N LYS A 841 -34.33 -13.26 7.55
CA LYS A 841 -34.76 -14.67 7.66
C LYS A 841 -33.70 -15.65 7.18
N ALA A 842 -32.91 -15.23 6.19
CA ALA A 842 -31.75 -15.96 5.70
C ALA A 842 -30.47 -15.68 6.53
N ASN A 843 -30.55 -14.85 7.58
CA ASN A 843 -29.41 -14.41 8.40
C ASN A 843 -28.26 -13.74 7.61
N VAL A 844 -28.57 -13.13 6.46
CA VAL A 844 -27.58 -12.47 5.58
C VAL A 844 -27.25 -11.06 6.10
N ALA A 845 -25.98 -10.83 6.39
CA ALA A 845 -25.48 -9.59 6.96
C ALA A 845 -25.36 -8.46 5.94
N SER A 846 -25.87 -7.28 6.32
CA SER A 846 -25.76 -6.04 5.55
C SER A 846 -25.29 -4.88 6.44
N GLU A 847 -24.69 -3.86 5.83
CA GLU A 847 -24.31 -2.60 6.47
C GLU A 847 -24.53 -1.45 5.46
N ARG A 848 -25.01 -0.28 5.91
CA ARG A 848 -25.14 0.94 5.07
C ARG A 848 -25.86 0.72 3.72
N SER A 849 -26.85 -0.18 3.68
CA SER A 849 -27.57 -0.58 2.46
C SER A 849 -26.74 -1.34 1.40
N ILE A 850 -25.64 -1.98 1.78
CA ILE A 850 -24.94 -2.99 0.96
C ILE A 850 -24.91 -4.35 1.68
N ILE A 851 -24.91 -5.44 0.92
CA ILE A 851 -24.65 -6.80 1.45
C ILE A 851 -23.13 -6.97 1.57
N LYS A 852 -22.66 -7.60 2.66
CA LYS A 852 -21.23 -7.92 2.79
C LYS A 852 -20.91 -9.21 2.06
N ALA A 853 -19.92 -9.17 1.18
CA ALA A 853 -19.38 -10.33 0.48
C ALA A 853 -17.85 -10.36 0.53
N ASP A 854 -17.26 -11.56 0.48
CA ASP A 854 -15.81 -11.76 0.41
C ASP A 854 -15.26 -11.66 -1.04
N ALA A 855 -13.96 -11.86 -1.22
CA ALA A 855 -13.33 -11.87 -2.55
C ALA A 855 -13.74 -13.05 -3.44
N ARG A 856 -14.52 -14.03 -2.93
CA ARG A 856 -15.19 -15.09 -3.69
C ARG A 856 -16.71 -14.87 -3.80
N CYS A 857 -17.17 -13.64 -3.51
CA CYS A 857 -18.56 -13.20 -3.52
C CYS A 857 -19.49 -13.93 -2.54
N ARG A 858 -18.96 -14.64 -1.54
CA ARG A 858 -19.73 -15.30 -0.46
C ARG A 858 -20.15 -14.30 0.59
N THR A 859 -21.38 -14.40 1.07
CA THR A 859 -21.85 -13.68 2.26
C THR A 859 -21.33 -14.34 3.54
N ASN A 860 -21.80 -13.91 4.72
CA ASN A 860 -21.57 -14.61 5.98
C ASN A 860 -22.27 -15.99 6.07
N ILE A 861 -23.09 -16.36 5.08
CA ILE A 861 -23.75 -17.66 4.94
C ILE A 861 -23.12 -18.38 3.75
N ALA A 862 -22.51 -19.55 3.98
CA ALA A 862 -21.56 -20.17 3.03
C ALA A 862 -22.16 -20.54 1.66
N HIS A 863 -23.46 -20.81 1.59
CA HIS A 863 -24.20 -21.13 0.37
C HIS A 863 -24.98 -19.95 -0.23
N ILE A 864 -24.88 -18.75 0.36
CA ILE A 864 -25.50 -17.52 -0.15
C ILE A 864 -24.41 -16.52 -0.58
N PHE A 865 -24.52 -16.07 -1.82
CA PHE A 865 -23.56 -15.20 -2.52
C PHE A 865 -24.22 -13.87 -2.87
N ALA A 866 -23.42 -12.81 -3.08
CA ALA A 866 -23.91 -11.51 -3.52
C ALA A 866 -22.93 -10.83 -4.49
N ILE A 867 -23.44 -10.25 -5.58
CA ILE A 867 -22.66 -9.77 -6.73
C ILE A 867 -23.21 -8.48 -7.35
N GLY A 868 -22.33 -7.69 -7.96
CA GLY A 868 -22.66 -6.41 -8.60
C GLY A 868 -23.05 -5.32 -7.59
N ASP A 869 -23.77 -4.30 -8.04
CA ASP A 869 -23.99 -3.06 -7.28
C ASP A 869 -24.56 -3.28 -5.86
N VAL A 870 -25.22 -4.42 -5.58
CA VAL A 870 -25.78 -4.77 -4.26
C VAL A 870 -24.73 -4.93 -3.15
N ILE A 871 -23.47 -5.22 -3.50
CA ILE A 871 -22.34 -5.29 -2.55
C ILE A 871 -21.52 -3.98 -2.50
N GLY A 872 -21.89 -2.96 -3.28
CA GLY A 872 -21.15 -1.70 -3.38
C GLY A 872 -19.90 -1.81 -4.26
N GLY A 873 -18.85 -1.09 -3.88
CA GLY A 873 -17.60 -1.01 -4.67
C GLY A 873 -17.80 -0.27 -5.99
N LEU A 874 -17.15 -0.76 -7.06
CA LEU A 874 -17.34 -0.25 -8.42
C LEU A 874 -18.63 -0.81 -9.03
N MET A 875 -19.67 0.03 -9.08
CA MET A 875 -20.99 -0.30 -9.62
C MET A 875 -21.01 -0.32 -11.15
N LEU A 876 -20.26 -1.24 -11.74
CA LEU A 876 -20.03 -1.37 -13.19
C LEU A 876 -20.49 -2.74 -13.71
N ALA A 877 -21.00 -2.77 -14.95
CA ALA A 877 -21.62 -3.97 -15.51
C ALA A 877 -20.64 -5.13 -15.73
N HIS A 878 -19.42 -4.85 -16.17
CA HIS A 878 -18.36 -5.85 -16.34
C HIS A 878 -17.77 -6.31 -14.99
N THR A 879 -17.69 -5.43 -13.99
CA THR A 879 -17.39 -5.80 -12.59
C THR A 879 -18.42 -6.79 -12.06
N ALA A 880 -19.71 -6.48 -12.21
CA ALA A 880 -20.80 -7.37 -11.81
C ALA A 880 -20.75 -8.73 -12.54
N ALA A 881 -20.48 -8.72 -13.85
CA ALA A 881 -20.28 -9.92 -14.67
C ALA A 881 -19.09 -10.78 -14.18
N GLN A 882 -17.96 -10.14 -13.84
CA GLN A 882 -16.79 -10.84 -13.32
C GLN A 882 -17.03 -11.41 -11.92
N GLN A 883 -17.74 -10.68 -11.06
CA GLN A 883 -18.21 -11.17 -9.76
C GLN A 883 -19.21 -12.34 -9.93
N GLY A 884 -20.04 -12.32 -10.98
CA GLY A 884 -20.91 -13.44 -11.35
C GLY A 884 -20.14 -14.73 -11.68
N ARG A 885 -19.07 -14.65 -12.48
CA ARG A 885 -18.14 -15.76 -12.72
C ARG A 885 -17.41 -16.21 -11.45
N VAL A 886 -16.97 -15.27 -10.62
CA VAL A 886 -16.33 -15.57 -9.32
C VAL A 886 -17.28 -16.34 -8.39
N ALA A 887 -18.54 -15.93 -8.30
CA ALA A 887 -19.57 -16.64 -7.56
C ALA A 887 -19.87 -18.03 -8.17
N ALA A 888 -19.97 -18.14 -9.49
CA ALA A 888 -20.19 -19.42 -10.18
C ALA A 888 -19.05 -20.42 -9.89
N ALA A 889 -17.80 -20.01 -10.11
CA ALA A 889 -16.60 -20.76 -9.77
C ALA A 889 -16.58 -21.17 -8.28
N ALA A 890 -16.88 -20.24 -7.36
CA ALA A 890 -16.90 -20.49 -5.92
C ALA A 890 -18.08 -21.36 -5.45
N ILE A 891 -19.14 -21.52 -6.25
CA ILE A 891 -20.23 -22.50 -6.09
C ILE A 891 -19.83 -23.87 -6.62
N LEU A 892 -19.15 -23.93 -7.77
CA LEU A 892 -18.66 -25.15 -8.42
C LEU A 892 -17.50 -25.81 -7.66
N GLY A 893 -16.76 -25.02 -6.87
CA GLY A 893 -15.66 -25.51 -6.05
C GLY A 893 -14.27 -25.14 -6.60
N GLU A 894 -14.17 -24.07 -7.39
CA GLU A 894 -12.95 -23.56 -8.01
C GLU A 894 -12.42 -22.32 -7.26
N ASP A 895 -11.09 -22.13 -7.15
CA ASP A 895 -10.49 -21.01 -6.42
C ASP A 895 -10.28 -19.76 -7.30
N LEU A 896 -11.39 -19.23 -7.83
CA LEU A 896 -11.39 -17.91 -8.47
C LEU A 896 -11.70 -16.81 -7.45
N LYS A 897 -11.07 -15.63 -7.60
CA LYS A 897 -11.25 -14.46 -6.73
C LYS A 897 -11.42 -13.19 -7.56
N TYR A 898 -12.29 -12.29 -7.11
CA TYR A 898 -12.37 -10.92 -7.60
C TYR A 898 -11.23 -10.08 -6.99
N ASP A 899 -10.60 -9.25 -7.81
CA ASP A 899 -9.49 -8.37 -7.44
C ASP A 899 -9.77 -6.96 -7.96
N GLN A 900 -10.27 -6.08 -7.08
CA GLN A 900 -10.65 -4.72 -7.43
C GLN A 900 -9.44 -3.87 -7.87
N ASP A 901 -8.21 -4.24 -7.51
CA ASP A 901 -6.99 -3.50 -7.89
C ASP A 901 -6.57 -3.75 -9.35
N LYS A 902 -7.30 -4.61 -10.06
CA LYS A 902 -7.15 -4.89 -11.50
C LYS A 902 -8.39 -4.51 -12.32
N ASP A 903 -9.43 -4.01 -11.66
CA ASP A 903 -10.68 -3.63 -12.33
C ASP A 903 -10.50 -2.37 -13.18
N CYS A 904 -11.42 -2.12 -14.10
CA CYS A 904 -11.37 -1.01 -15.03
C CYS A 904 -12.69 -0.23 -15.08
N GLY A 905 -12.64 0.99 -15.58
CA GLY A 905 -13.82 1.83 -15.80
C GLY A 905 -13.60 2.76 -16.98
N VAL A 906 -14.65 2.94 -17.78
CA VAL A 906 -14.72 3.95 -18.86
C VAL A 906 -15.92 4.84 -18.58
N ILE A 907 -15.66 6.13 -18.43
CA ILE A 907 -16.66 7.18 -18.35
C ILE A 907 -16.70 7.82 -19.74
N PHE A 908 -17.84 7.73 -20.42
CA PHE A 908 -17.93 8.05 -21.84
C PHE A 908 -18.15 9.56 -22.08
N THR A 909 -17.29 10.37 -21.44
CA THR A 909 -17.11 11.81 -21.69
C THR A 909 -16.36 12.05 -23.01
N ARG A 910 -16.15 13.31 -23.41
CA ARG A 910 -15.37 13.68 -24.60
C ARG A 910 -14.36 14.78 -24.28
N PRO A 911 -13.04 14.49 -24.28
CA PRO A 911 -12.43 13.16 -24.41
C PRO A 911 -12.86 12.21 -23.28
N GLU A 912 -12.72 10.90 -23.52
CA GLU A 912 -13.16 9.85 -22.58
C GLU A 912 -12.20 9.74 -21.40
N ALA A 913 -12.77 9.72 -20.19
CA ALA A 913 -12.03 9.49 -18.96
C ALA A 913 -12.10 8.00 -18.60
N ALA A 914 -10.97 7.33 -18.51
CA ALA A 914 -10.93 5.89 -18.21
C ALA A 914 -9.75 5.52 -17.28
N PHE A 915 -9.87 4.39 -16.60
CA PHE A 915 -8.84 3.86 -15.71
C PHE A 915 -8.85 2.33 -15.72
N VAL A 916 -7.68 1.72 -15.54
CA VAL A 916 -7.55 0.34 -15.11
C VAL A 916 -6.49 0.23 -14.02
N GLY A 917 -6.81 -0.49 -12.96
CA GLY A 917 -5.95 -0.65 -11.80
C GLY A 917 -5.62 0.65 -11.06
N LEU A 918 -4.45 0.70 -10.44
CA LEU A 918 -4.08 1.69 -9.43
C LEU A 918 -3.45 2.95 -10.03
N SER A 919 -3.87 4.12 -9.54
CA SER A 919 -3.11 5.37 -9.66
C SER A 919 -1.87 5.36 -8.75
N VAL A 920 -0.94 6.29 -8.94
CA VAL A 920 0.26 6.43 -8.09
C VAL A 920 -0.12 6.63 -6.62
N GLU A 921 -1.18 7.40 -6.34
CA GLU A 921 -1.65 7.66 -4.97
C GLU A 921 -2.23 6.40 -4.32
N GLN A 922 -3.10 5.68 -5.02
CA GLN A 922 -3.69 4.42 -4.54
C GLN A 922 -2.64 3.32 -4.34
N ALA A 923 -1.66 3.20 -5.25
CA ALA A 923 -0.58 2.23 -5.15
C ALA A 923 0.34 2.52 -3.95
N LYS A 924 0.71 3.80 -3.73
CA LYS A 924 1.49 4.22 -2.55
C LYS A 924 0.73 4.03 -1.25
N ALA A 925 -0.58 4.30 -1.22
CA ALA A 925 -1.43 4.01 -0.07
C ALA A 925 -1.51 2.50 0.26
N LYS A 926 -1.19 1.63 -0.70
CA LYS A 926 -1.05 0.18 -0.54
C LYS A 926 0.39 -0.31 -0.34
N GLY A 927 1.33 0.61 -0.08
CA GLY A 927 2.74 0.29 0.20
C GLY A 927 3.58 -0.06 -1.03
N ILE A 928 3.04 0.10 -2.25
CA ILE A 928 3.78 -0.08 -3.50
C ILE A 928 4.57 1.21 -3.78
N ASP A 929 5.88 1.11 -4.02
CA ASP A 929 6.68 2.26 -4.44
C ASP A 929 6.44 2.57 -5.93
N ALA A 930 5.26 3.16 -6.19
CA ALA A 930 4.75 3.38 -7.54
C ALA A 930 5.29 4.66 -8.20
N VAL A 931 5.40 4.60 -9.51
CA VAL A 931 5.91 5.66 -10.38
C VAL A 931 5.12 5.72 -11.70
N GLU A 932 4.90 6.92 -12.24
CA GLU A 932 4.17 7.12 -13.51
C GLU A 932 5.04 7.71 -14.64
N ALA A 933 4.72 7.34 -15.88
CA ALA A 933 5.00 8.15 -17.06
C ALA A 933 3.68 8.63 -17.68
N LYS A 934 3.69 9.78 -18.35
CA LYS A 934 2.54 10.30 -19.09
C LYS A 934 2.93 10.97 -20.41
N VAL A 935 1.98 10.97 -21.36
CA VAL A 935 2.07 11.60 -22.67
C VAL A 935 0.76 12.37 -22.92
N PRO A 936 0.79 13.67 -23.26
CA PRO A 936 -0.39 14.41 -23.67
C PRO A 936 -0.80 14.02 -25.11
N MET A 937 -2.10 14.01 -25.40
CA MET A 937 -2.60 13.69 -26.75
C MET A 937 -2.18 14.74 -27.79
N SER A 938 -1.86 15.96 -27.37
CA SER A 938 -1.34 17.03 -28.22
C SER A 938 0.04 16.80 -28.84
N ILE A 939 0.74 15.70 -28.51
CA ILE A 939 1.97 15.28 -29.19
C ILE A 939 1.86 13.94 -29.93
N ASP A 940 0.70 13.28 -29.91
CA ASP A 940 0.48 12.05 -30.68
C ASP A 940 0.06 12.37 -32.13
N ALA A 941 0.68 11.68 -33.09
CA ALA A 941 0.42 11.87 -34.50
C ALA A 941 -1.01 11.44 -34.89
N LYS A 942 -1.55 10.37 -34.27
CA LYS A 942 -2.91 9.89 -34.58
C LYS A 942 -3.97 10.86 -34.04
N ALA A 943 -3.79 11.35 -32.81
CA ALA A 943 -4.60 12.43 -32.24
C ALA A 943 -4.54 13.72 -33.06
N MET A 944 -3.35 14.17 -33.51
CA MET A 944 -3.21 15.34 -34.39
C MET A 944 -4.01 15.20 -35.69
N ILE A 945 -3.92 14.05 -36.36
CA ILE A 945 -4.64 13.79 -37.63
C ILE A 945 -6.16 13.92 -37.45
N ASN A 946 -6.67 13.49 -36.30
CA ASN A 946 -8.10 13.53 -35.99
C ASN A 946 -8.56 14.80 -35.24
N HIS A 947 -7.65 15.72 -34.88
CA HIS A 947 -7.89 16.84 -33.96
C HIS A 947 -8.34 16.40 -32.53
N GLU A 948 -8.11 15.14 -32.15
CA GLU A 948 -8.40 14.51 -30.84
C GLU A 948 -7.30 14.84 -29.80
N THR A 949 -6.82 16.08 -29.79
CA THR A 949 -5.55 16.47 -29.14
C THR A 949 -5.66 16.78 -27.64
N HIS A 950 -6.84 16.65 -27.05
CA HIS A 950 -7.10 16.99 -25.65
C HIS A 950 -6.77 15.83 -24.71
N GLY A 951 -6.23 16.14 -23.53
CA GLY A 951 -5.95 15.18 -22.47
C GLY A 951 -4.61 14.44 -22.60
N MET A 952 -4.53 13.23 -22.04
CA MET A 952 -3.29 12.49 -21.80
C MET A 952 -3.53 11.00 -21.54
N ILE A 953 -2.51 10.17 -21.75
CA ILE A 953 -2.44 8.79 -21.24
C ILE A 953 -1.32 8.70 -20.20
N LYS A 954 -1.60 8.03 -19.08
CA LYS A 954 -0.70 7.83 -17.93
C LYS A 954 -0.52 6.33 -17.68
N LEU A 955 0.71 5.88 -17.46
CA LEU A 955 1.07 4.49 -17.19
C LEU A 955 1.83 4.42 -15.86
N VAL A 956 1.31 3.61 -14.93
CA VAL A 956 1.79 3.47 -13.54
C VAL A 956 2.43 2.10 -13.36
N ALA A 957 3.62 2.06 -12.77
CA ALA A 957 4.33 0.81 -12.45
C ALA A 957 4.96 0.86 -11.06
N ASP A 958 5.14 -0.32 -10.47
CA ASP A 958 6.01 -0.52 -9.30
C ASP A 958 7.47 -0.36 -9.72
N LYS A 959 8.28 0.38 -8.94
CA LYS A 959 9.72 0.52 -9.19
C LYS A 959 10.48 -0.80 -9.02
N ALA A 960 10.10 -1.65 -8.06
CA ALA A 960 10.87 -2.83 -7.69
C ALA A 960 10.76 -3.96 -8.73
N THR A 961 9.53 -4.37 -9.04
CA THR A 961 9.24 -5.45 -10.01
C THR A 961 9.13 -4.95 -11.45
N GLN A 962 9.07 -3.63 -11.68
CA GLN A 962 8.78 -3.00 -12.98
C GLN A 962 7.49 -3.51 -13.63
N ARG A 963 6.53 -4.02 -12.85
CA ARG A 963 5.20 -4.41 -13.33
C ARG A 963 4.27 -3.21 -13.41
N ILE A 964 3.46 -3.17 -14.46
CA ILE A 964 2.42 -2.17 -14.65
C ILE A 964 1.28 -2.49 -13.67
N VAL A 965 0.95 -1.51 -12.81
CA VAL A 965 -0.09 -1.64 -11.78
C VAL A 965 -1.34 -0.79 -12.09
N GLY A 966 -1.26 0.08 -13.09
CA GLY A 966 -2.43 0.78 -13.62
C GLY A 966 -2.14 1.64 -14.85
N VAL A 967 -3.19 1.98 -15.59
CA VAL A 967 -3.15 2.88 -16.75
C VAL A 967 -4.39 3.77 -16.72
N HIS A 968 -4.21 5.08 -16.90
CA HIS A 968 -5.25 6.10 -16.73
C HIS A 968 -5.30 7.01 -17.95
N PHE A 969 -6.50 7.39 -18.38
CA PHE A 969 -6.78 7.97 -19.68
C PHE A 969 -7.65 9.22 -19.56
N LEU A 970 -7.28 10.23 -20.33
CA LEU A 970 -8.18 11.25 -20.85
C LEU A 970 -7.91 11.38 -22.34
N ALA A 971 -8.63 10.64 -23.18
CA ALA A 971 -8.39 10.59 -24.61
C ALA A 971 -9.68 10.20 -25.35
N ASP A 972 -9.87 10.62 -26.59
CA ASP A 972 -10.88 10.01 -27.45
C ASP A 972 -10.45 8.56 -27.80
N HIS A 973 -11.42 7.65 -27.94
CA HIS A 973 -11.27 6.19 -28.11
C HIS A 973 -10.67 5.42 -26.91
N ALA A 974 -10.72 5.99 -25.70
CA ALA A 974 -10.26 5.29 -24.50
C ALA A 974 -11.04 3.98 -24.24
N ASP A 975 -12.30 3.92 -24.66
CA ASP A 975 -13.16 2.73 -24.63
C ASP A 975 -12.57 1.49 -25.32
N THR A 976 -11.76 1.68 -26.37
CA THR A 976 -11.07 0.61 -27.10
C THR A 976 -9.61 0.47 -26.66
N LEU A 977 -8.90 1.57 -26.43
CA LEU A 977 -7.50 1.56 -25.99
C LEU A 977 -7.31 0.86 -24.63
N ILE A 978 -8.29 0.96 -23.73
CA ILE A 978 -8.23 0.33 -22.41
C ILE A 978 -8.19 -1.20 -22.48
N GLY A 979 -8.66 -1.83 -23.56
CA GLY A 979 -8.64 -3.29 -23.71
C GLY A 979 -7.23 -3.88 -23.66
N GLU A 980 -6.24 -3.19 -24.23
CA GLU A 980 -4.83 -3.61 -24.13
C GLU A 980 -4.26 -3.36 -22.73
N ALA A 981 -4.60 -2.22 -22.11
CA ALA A 981 -4.17 -1.89 -20.75
C ALA A 981 -4.74 -2.86 -19.69
N VAL A 982 -5.97 -3.35 -19.88
CA VAL A 982 -6.54 -4.43 -19.05
C VAL A 982 -5.70 -5.69 -19.13
N MET A 983 -5.19 -6.06 -20.31
CA MET A 983 -4.26 -7.19 -20.44
C MET A 983 -2.93 -6.92 -19.74
N MET A 984 -2.37 -5.70 -19.86
CA MET A 984 -1.13 -5.32 -19.17
C MET A 984 -1.23 -5.45 -17.65
N VAL A 985 -2.28 -4.91 -17.05
CA VAL A 985 -2.48 -4.92 -15.59
C VAL A 985 -2.88 -6.32 -15.10
N SER A 986 -3.81 -6.99 -15.78
CA SER A 986 -4.33 -8.29 -15.36
C SER A 986 -3.27 -9.40 -15.41
N ALA A 987 -2.42 -9.40 -16.44
CA ALA A 987 -1.28 -10.32 -16.56
C ALA A 987 -0.02 -9.82 -15.80
N GLY A 988 -0.08 -8.65 -15.17
CA GLY A 988 1.04 -8.03 -14.44
C GLY A 988 2.29 -7.83 -15.31
N MET A 989 2.11 -7.39 -16.57
CA MET A 989 3.17 -7.22 -17.55
C MET A 989 4.22 -6.21 -17.08
N THR A 990 5.48 -6.46 -17.42
CA THR A 990 6.58 -5.55 -17.12
C THR A 990 6.75 -4.46 -18.16
N LEU A 991 7.35 -3.33 -17.76
CA LEU A 991 7.76 -2.24 -18.65
C LEU A 991 8.65 -2.72 -19.81
N THR A 992 9.46 -3.76 -19.58
CA THR A 992 10.30 -4.35 -20.64
C THR A 992 9.49 -5.17 -21.64
N GLN A 993 8.46 -5.91 -21.20
CA GLN A 993 7.58 -6.66 -22.10
C GLN A 993 6.78 -5.73 -23.01
N VAL A 994 6.10 -4.73 -22.44
CA VAL A 994 5.34 -3.73 -23.22
C VAL A 994 6.27 -2.85 -24.05
N GLY A 995 7.40 -2.41 -23.49
CA GLY A 995 8.36 -1.57 -24.19
C GLY A 995 9.02 -2.24 -25.41
N ASN A 996 9.08 -3.57 -25.45
CA ASN A 996 9.61 -4.35 -26.57
C ASN A 996 8.53 -4.84 -27.55
N ALA A 997 7.24 -4.70 -27.24
CA ALA A 997 6.17 -5.11 -28.14
C ALA A 997 6.06 -4.17 -29.36
N ILE A 998 5.86 -4.75 -30.54
CA ILE A 998 5.70 -4.01 -31.80
C ILE A 998 4.23 -3.60 -31.91
N HIS A 999 3.95 -2.34 -31.58
CA HIS A 999 2.64 -1.73 -31.72
C HIS A 999 2.51 -1.15 -33.15
N PRO A 1000 1.30 -1.12 -33.75
CA PRO A 1000 1.10 -0.56 -35.08
C PRO A 1000 1.22 0.97 -35.09
N HIS A 1001 1.75 1.54 -36.18
CA HIS A 1001 1.93 2.98 -36.37
C HIS A 1001 1.24 3.47 -37.65
N PRO A 1002 0.59 4.65 -37.66
CA PRO A 1002 0.32 5.52 -36.51
C PRO A 1002 -0.94 5.10 -35.74
N THR A 1003 -0.82 4.76 -34.45
CA THR A 1003 -1.98 4.47 -33.58
C THR A 1003 -1.71 4.87 -32.12
N GLN A 1004 -2.76 5.30 -31.39
CA GLN A 1004 -2.61 5.68 -29.98
C GLN A 1004 -2.11 4.54 -29.06
N THR A 1005 -2.16 3.26 -29.47
CA THR A 1005 -1.58 2.19 -28.65
C THR A 1005 -0.05 2.18 -28.66
N GLU A 1006 0.61 2.76 -29.68
CA GLU A 1006 2.08 2.85 -29.71
C GLU A 1006 2.65 3.67 -28.54
N LEU A 1007 1.81 4.54 -27.96
CA LEU A 1007 2.09 5.30 -26.75
C LEU A 1007 2.29 4.39 -25.52
N PHE A 1008 1.68 3.21 -25.44
CA PHE A 1008 1.94 2.26 -24.34
C PHE A 1008 3.37 1.75 -24.39
N GLY A 1009 3.82 1.29 -25.55
CA GLY A 1009 5.22 0.93 -25.81
C GLY A 1009 6.17 2.10 -25.52
N GLU A 1010 5.82 3.32 -25.92
CA GLU A 1010 6.66 4.49 -25.62
C GLU A 1010 6.71 4.81 -24.11
N LEU A 1011 5.57 4.89 -23.44
CA LEU A 1011 5.46 5.15 -22.00
C LEU A 1011 6.28 4.14 -21.20
N ALA A 1012 6.17 2.85 -21.56
CA ALA A 1012 6.94 1.77 -20.95
C ALA A 1012 8.46 1.94 -21.15
N ARG A 1013 8.91 2.23 -22.39
CA ARG A 1013 10.33 2.52 -22.69
C ARG A 1013 10.84 3.77 -21.95
N ARG A 1014 10.07 4.87 -21.93
CA ARG A 1014 10.39 6.11 -21.21
C ARG A 1014 10.54 5.85 -19.71
N LEU A 1015 9.61 5.10 -19.11
CA LEU A 1015 9.59 4.81 -17.68
C LEU A 1015 10.75 3.88 -17.26
N ALA A 1016 10.96 2.77 -17.97
CA ALA A 1016 12.11 1.87 -17.72
C ALA A 1016 13.46 2.60 -17.89
N SER A 1017 13.58 3.49 -18.88
CA SER A 1017 14.78 4.33 -19.08
C SER A 1017 15.03 5.30 -17.92
N ARG A 1018 13.97 5.88 -17.31
CA ARG A 1018 14.12 6.71 -16.10
C ARG A 1018 14.50 5.88 -14.87
N LEU A 1019 13.94 4.68 -14.69
CA LEU A 1019 14.29 3.79 -13.57
C LEU A 1019 15.74 3.32 -13.64
N ARG A 1020 16.22 2.87 -14.80
CA ARG A 1020 17.64 2.50 -14.99
C ARG A 1020 18.61 3.65 -14.72
N ARG A 1021 18.22 4.90 -15.00
CA ARG A 1021 19.03 6.09 -14.64
C ARG A 1021 18.99 6.38 -13.15
N SER A 1022 17.82 6.25 -12.51
CA SER A 1022 17.66 6.50 -11.06
C SER A 1022 18.49 5.51 -10.24
N ALA A 1023 18.45 4.23 -10.58
CA ALA A 1023 19.26 3.19 -9.93
C ALA A 1023 20.77 3.46 -10.01
N LYS A 1024 21.27 3.93 -11.17
CA LYS A 1024 22.68 4.32 -11.33
C LYS A 1024 23.11 5.53 -10.50
N VAL A 1025 22.17 6.38 -10.08
CA VAL A 1025 22.45 7.56 -9.23
C VAL A 1025 22.39 7.21 -7.74
N GLN A 1026 21.83 6.05 -7.37
CA GLN A 1026 21.82 5.53 -5.99
C GLN A 1026 22.91 4.49 -5.70
N GLY A 1027 23.71 4.13 -6.72
CA GLY A 1027 24.90 3.26 -6.61
C GLY A 1027 26.22 4.02 -6.75
N HIS A 1028 26.19 5.34 -6.51
CA HIS A 1028 27.31 6.27 -6.53
C HIS A 1028 27.20 7.20 -5.31
#